data_AF-A0A3S9Q815-F1
#
_entry.id   AF-A0A3S9Q815-F1
#
_cell.length_a   1.000
_cell.length_b   1.000
_cell.length_c   1.000
_cell.angle_alpha   90.00
_cell.angle_beta   90.00
_cell.angle_gamma   90.00
#
_symmetry.space_group_name_H-M   'P 1'
#
loop_
_entity.id
_entity.type
_entity.pdbx_description
1 polymer ?
#
loop_
_entity_poly.entity_id
_entity_poly.type
_entity_poly.pdbx_seq_one_letter_code
_entity_poly.pdbx_strand_id
1 'polypeptide(L)'
;MHHVVKLAVILCLTLNASMALAEKSKGAKKLLADTAGKAKISVDKITGLARFIRLEPNSKRRPLKAKTSRSKSETVDDFGNNSLSFLREYGSAFGITNVDTELALVSTSRDKLGSAHSIFKQNYNGIPVFAGELRTHFNSDGEMIAVNGNFLSDIKVVTKPALTPNQAAKIAFRRVEQDPSKAVTSDGGNAGNREDKMGTPAALFTNSNTLMIFRAGLIEGTPGRDHLAYEIEVVNSLGNVREFVYVDALNGEVVDQIAGIHDALDRRAFDAEGQAHPGPNYSANPFWLEGDLLPTVSVEADNMIYASSETYAFFDNAFGRDSFDANGATMDAIFNRGDACPNASWNGTYISFCAGLTSDDVTAHEWAHAYTEYTNNLIYQWQSGALNESYSDIWGDTIDRINGRDDLAVPDVARTDGSCSIHGGGAPSVDNSVRWLMGEDSSGFGGAIRDMWNPTCYGDPGKVTDAEYFCGTGDQGGVHSNSGVPNHAYALMVDGGSYNGFSDTGLGLTKSAHIHWAAQNMLTPSSNFVDHADALETACSALTGIELSGLEDGLPSGETITVSECGQVAAIITAVELRTPPTQCGYEPLLAAGAPALCESQGSVQSFFSEDFEANALPAGWTVSTHDVVDPATFDSPGWTVIGDLPVGANGSFAAFAPNLIAGNCAADTEAGVVNLDSPEIVLPASATPHVAFNHWVATEAGWDGGNLKLSVNNGPFVVIPASAYSFNSYNGAINAGDNPLSNQPAFTGTDGGSLGGSWGQSQIDLFGYASPGDTIQLRFDLGTDGCNGVSGWYVDSIEAYSCSAEVAPVCGDSELTIGEMCDDGNSNSGDGCSASCQVESGFACSVPTGPVNSTNIVADWSFETGVPNIDWSASSTFGGITEFPLCGPGNGCPAVPISTGSWVVWIGGIADGVTSSVAQDITIPASATELTISTLRGLCDAPEDFIQVTLDGSEIGRVTCDATEGSYVAQSFSIAGFNDGGVHSLEIGGTVGGTNGTHSNFFVDDVTIEDNIPRPSMPSECVAVASDLACNIGSVGFNDGIASSWSVVDNAGTGIVWSNTTGSGIGGNFTGGSGDAATANSDGTPGEFDTELHSNSFSLVGWTGATLEYLVDYQNLAFLDFLNLDISTDGGTSWANMLSWNEDHPVGGLLNATGELVSVDLTHYAGEADVKLRWHYFDPNIGDWDWYAQIDDVSLVCDNVPKALRCDVNLDGFVDRGDIGLIGAARNQPAAPGDPRDNDGDGIISMSDARQCLQMCTLPRCAPQAP
;
A
#
# COMPACT_ATOMS: atom_id res chain seq x y z
N MET A 1 4.99 -49.78 -42.79
CA MET A 1 4.89 -48.46 -43.42
C MET A 1 3.79 -47.71 -42.66
N HIS A 2 4.08 -47.09 -41.51
CA HIS A 2 4.74 -45.77 -41.35
C HIS A 2 3.92 -44.66 -42.05
N HIS A 3 3.58 -43.50 -41.50
CA HIS A 3 3.64 -42.85 -40.18
C HIS A 3 2.98 -41.43 -40.37
N VAL A 4 2.64 -40.74 -39.26
CA VAL A 4 2.47 -39.26 -39.07
C VAL A 4 1.06 -38.68 -39.40
N VAL A 5 0.14 -38.44 -38.43
CA VAL A 5 -0.03 -37.35 -37.39
C VAL A 5 -0.81 -36.14 -37.96
N LYS A 6 -2.04 -35.81 -37.51
CA LYS A 6 -2.49 -35.02 -36.32
C LYS A 6 -2.17 -33.51 -36.41
N LEU A 7 -3.16 -32.67 -36.07
CA LEU A 7 -3.09 -31.23 -35.73
C LEU A 7 -2.65 -30.23 -36.82
N ALA A 8 -3.62 -29.56 -37.45
CA ALA A 8 -3.60 -28.10 -37.65
C ALA A 8 -4.97 -27.60 -38.15
N VAL A 9 -5.48 -26.57 -37.48
CA VAL A 9 -6.61 -25.70 -37.86
C VAL A 9 -8.03 -26.22 -37.59
N ILE A 10 -8.23 -26.71 -36.37
CA ILE A 10 -9.29 -26.16 -35.50
C ILE A 10 -8.70 -24.88 -34.89
N LEU A 11 -8.67 -23.79 -35.68
CA LEU A 11 -8.37 -22.42 -35.23
C LEU A 11 -8.84 -21.42 -36.29
N CYS A 12 -10.16 -21.35 -36.47
CA CYS A 12 -10.88 -20.16 -36.98
C CYS A 12 -12.40 -20.27 -36.73
N LEU A 13 -12.79 -20.72 -35.53
CA LEU A 13 -13.94 -20.17 -34.81
C LEU A 13 -13.30 -18.99 -34.06
N THR A 14 -13.50 -17.71 -34.37
CA THR A 14 -14.70 -16.92 -34.08
C THR A 14 -14.57 -15.52 -34.72
N LEU A 15 -14.36 -15.41 -36.03
CA LEU A 15 -14.47 -14.11 -36.73
C LEU A 15 -15.36 -14.23 -37.97
N ASN A 16 -16.31 -13.29 -38.09
CA ASN A 16 -17.15 -12.99 -39.27
C ASN A 16 -18.48 -13.73 -39.48
N ALA A 17 -19.21 -14.10 -38.43
CA ALA A 17 -20.66 -14.33 -38.59
C ALA A 17 -21.46 -13.01 -38.70
N SER A 18 -21.00 -11.92 -38.07
CA SER A 18 -21.71 -10.63 -38.04
C SER A 18 -21.57 -9.80 -39.33
N MET A 19 -20.43 -9.87 -40.03
CA MET A 19 -20.25 -9.16 -41.31
C MET A 19 -21.04 -9.78 -42.48
N ALA A 20 -21.33 -11.09 -42.43
CA ALA A 20 -21.97 -11.80 -43.54
C ALA A 20 -23.48 -11.50 -43.72
N LEU A 21 -24.17 -11.00 -42.69
CA LEU A 21 -25.60 -10.64 -42.81
C LEU A 21 -25.83 -9.21 -43.33
N ALA A 22 -24.98 -8.25 -42.96
CA ALA A 22 -25.02 -6.87 -43.49
C ALA A 22 -24.80 -6.83 -45.01
N GLU A 23 -24.00 -7.77 -45.52
CA GLU A 23 -23.75 -8.01 -46.95
C GLU A 23 -24.98 -8.43 -47.75
N LYS A 24 -26.20 -8.47 -47.22
CA LYS A 24 -27.40 -8.78 -48.02
C LYS A 24 -28.21 -7.57 -48.47
N SER A 25 -28.07 -6.40 -47.85
CA SER A 25 -28.83 -5.23 -48.28
C SER A 25 -28.14 -4.47 -49.43
N LYS A 26 -28.92 -4.10 -50.46
CA LYS A 26 -28.42 -3.33 -51.62
C LYS A 26 -27.82 -1.99 -51.20
N GLY A 27 -28.40 -1.36 -50.17
CA GLY A 27 -27.96 -0.08 -49.61
C GLY A 27 -26.60 -0.17 -48.91
N ALA A 28 -26.37 -1.18 -48.05
CA ALA A 28 -25.10 -1.33 -47.36
C ALA A 28 -23.95 -1.63 -48.33
N LYS A 29 -24.18 -2.49 -49.34
CA LYS A 29 -23.19 -2.76 -50.40
C LYS A 29 -22.82 -1.50 -51.17
N LYS A 30 -23.83 -0.74 -51.59
CA LYS A 30 -23.62 0.50 -52.34
C LYS A 30 -22.90 1.54 -51.48
N LEU A 31 -23.26 1.67 -50.20
CA LEU A 31 -22.62 2.59 -49.28
C LEU A 31 -21.13 2.26 -49.05
N LEU A 32 -20.82 0.99 -48.81
CA LEU A 32 -19.44 0.52 -48.66
C LEU A 32 -18.65 0.74 -49.95
N ALA A 33 -19.23 0.46 -51.11
CA ALA A 33 -18.58 0.73 -52.39
C ALA A 33 -18.31 2.24 -52.61
N ASP A 34 -19.31 3.09 -52.37
CA ASP A 34 -19.20 4.55 -52.55
C ASP A 34 -18.23 5.21 -51.55
N THR A 35 -17.98 4.55 -50.41
CA THR A 35 -17.04 5.04 -49.36
C THR A 35 -15.70 4.30 -49.37
N ALA A 36 -15.43 3.44 -50.37
CA ALA A 36 -14.23 2.61 -50.43
C ALA A 36 -13.99 1.76 -49.15
N GLY A 37 -15.07 1.27 -48.55
CA GLY A 37 -15.06 0.44 -47.34
C GLY A 37 -14.87 1.21 -46.04
N LYS A 38 -14.83 2.55 -46.07
CA LYS A 38 -14.60 3.35 -44.86
C LYS A 38 -15.83 3.51 -43.97
N ALA A 39 -17.04 3.38 -44.51
CA ALA A 39 -18.25 3.38 -43.68
C ALA A 39 -18.26 2.17 -42.72
N LYS A 40 -18.55 2.41 -41.44
CA LYS A 40 -18.74 1.35 -40.45
C LYS A 40 -20.23 1.13 -40.24
N ILE A 41 -20.70 -0.11 -40.44
CA ILE A 41 -22.12 -0.44 -40.36
C ILE A 41 -22.31 -1.47 -39.24
N SER A 42 -23.01 -1.08 -38.19
CA SER A 42 -23.49 -1.98 -37.15
C SER A 42 -24.87 -2.49 -37.55
N VAL A 43 -25.06 -3.81 -37.50
CA VAL A 43 -26.32 -4.45 -37.87
C VAL A 43 -27.02 -5.06 -36.67
N ASP A 44 -28.34 -5.08 -36.76
CA ASP A 44 -29.18 -5.89 -35.91
C ASP A 44 -28.86 -7.38 -36.12
N LYS A 45 -28.57 -8.10 -35.02
CA LYS A 45 -28.18 -9.52 -35.09
C LYS A 45 -29.29 -10.44 -35.59
N ILE A 46 -30.56 -10.02 -35.47
CA ILE A 46 -31.74 -10.84 -35.82
C ILE A 46 -32.12 -10.65 -37.29
N THR A 47 -32.15 -9.42 -37.78
CA THR A 47 -32.63 -9.04 -39.12
C THR A 47 -31.50 -8.85 -40.12
N GLY A 48 -30.26 -8.61 -39.66
CA GLY A 48 -29.11 -8.31 -40.51
C GLY A 48 -29.15 -6.93 -41.17
N LEU A 49 -30.10 -6.07 -40.78
CA LEU A 49 -30.22 -4.69 -41.27
C LEU A 49 -29.39 -3.73 -40.42
N ALA A 50 -29.00 -2.61 -40.98
CA ALA A 50 -28.27 -1.57 -40.26
C ALA A 50 -29.11 -1.02 -39.11
N ARG A 51 -28.49 -0.87 -37.92
CA ARG A 51 -29.00 -0.06 -36.80
C ARG A 51 -28.18 1.21 -36.60
N PHE A 52 -26.92 1.19 -37.04
CA PHE A 52 -26.02 2.33 -36.95
C PHE A 52 -25.06 2.32 -38.15
N ILE A 53 -24.84 3.49 -38.74
CA ILE A 53 -23.87 3.72 -39.80
C ILE A 53 -23.02 4.92 -39.39
N ARG A 54 -21.70 4.71 -39.22
CA ARG A 54 -20.71 5.76 -39.04
C ARG A 54 -20.02 6.08 -40.37
N LEU A 55 -19.84 7.37 -40.64
CA LEU A 55 -19.12 7.90 -41.81
C LEU A 55 -17.90 8.68 -41.31
N GLU A 56 -16.75 8.48 -41.94
CA GLU A 56 -15.53 9.23 -41.62
C GLU A 56 -15.64 10.69 -42.14
N PRO A 57 -15.26 11.70 -41.33
CA PRO A 57 -15.12 13.09 -41.78
C PRO A 57 -14.17 13.18 -42.98
N ASN A 58 -14.36 14.16 -43.88
CA ASN A 58 -13.52 14.33 -45.08
C ASN A 58 -13.46 13.12 -46.03
N SER A 59 -14.41 12.18 -45.96
CA SER A 59 -14.49 11.02 -46.87
C SER A 59 -14.93 11.42 -48.29
N LYS A 60 -14.23 12.38 -48.92
CA LYS A 60 -14.41 12.92 -50.29
C LYS A 60 -15.71 12.49 -50.98
N ARG A 61 -16.85 12.84 -50.40
CA ARG A 61 -18.09 12.85 -51.15
C ARG A 61 -18.08 14.15 -51.92
N ARG A 62 -17.90 14.06 -53.24
CA ARG A 62 -18.41 15.12 -54.12
C ARG A 62 -19.86 15.32 -53.69
N PRO A 63 -20.29 16.53 -53.28
CA PRO A 63 -21.67 16.73 -52.89
C PRO A 63 -22.53 16.25 -54.07
N LEU A 64 -23.46 15.34 -53.78
CA LEU A 64 -24.57 15.01 -54.66
C LEU A 64 -25.36 16.30 -54.88
N LYS A 65 -24.89 17.14 -55.81
CA LYS A 65 -25.68 18.21 -56.38
C LYS A 65 -26.87 17.53 -57.03
N ALA A 66 -28.02 17.65 -56.38
CA ALA A 66 -29.31 17.46 -57.02
C ALA A 66 -29.27 18.21 -58.36
N LYS A 67 -29.41 17.47 -59.46
CA LYS A 67 -29.55 18.04 -60.80
C LYS A 67 -30.94 18.66 -60.92
N THR A 68 -31.19 19.77 -60.24
CA THR A 68 -32.40 20.58 -60.47
C THR A 68 -32.12 22.06 -60.28
N SER A 69 -32.27 22.79 -61.39
CA SER A 69 -32.62 24.21 -61.56
C SER A 69 -32.09 25.24 -60.55
N ARG A 70 -31.24 26.14 -61.08
CA ARG A 70 -30.87 27.46 -60.54
C ARG A 70 -32.03 28.14 -59.78
N SER A 71 -31.81 28.44 -58.51
CA SER A 71 -32.38 29.59 -57.81
C SER A 71 -31.28 30.19 -56.94
N LYS A 72 -31.09 31.51 -57.05
CA LYS A 72 -30.14 32.30 -56.26
C LYS A 72 -30.73 32.52 -54.87
N SER A 73 -30.24 31.78 -53.87
CA SER A 73 -30.17 32.20 -52.47
C SER A 73 -29.21 31.24 -51.77
N GLU A 74 -27.95 31.67 -51.61
CA GLU A 74 -26.99 31.01 -50.73
C GLU A 74 -27.35 31.37 -49.30
N THR A 75 -28.16 30.54 -48.63
CA THR A 75 -28.38 30.54 -47.17
C THR A 75 -29.20 29.31 -46.80
N VAL A 76 -28.77 28.61 -45.74
CA VAL A 76 -29.39 27.45 -45.04
C VAL A 76 -28.89 26.08 -45.51
N ASP A 77 -28.09 25.44 -44.65
CA ASP A 77 -27.85 24.00 -44.65
C ASP A 77 -29.19 23.27 -44.45
N ASP A 78 -29.76 22.74 -45.52
CA ASP A 78 -31.02 21.99 -45.48
C ASP A 78 -30.75 20.52 -45.09
N PHE A 79 -30.38 20.32 -43.82
CA PHE A 79 -30.03 19.01 -43.27
C PHE A 79 -31.15 17.99 -43.45
N GLY A 80 -32.41 18.38 -43.31
CA GLY A 80 -33.56 17.52 -43.53
C GLY A 80 -33.61 16.95 -44.95
N ASN A 81 -33.44 17.79 -45.98
CA ASN A 81 -33.41 17.32 -47.37
C ASN A 81 -32.13 16.53 -47.70
N ASN A 82 -30.99 16.89 -47.11
CA ASN A 82 -29.75 16.11 -47.24
C ASN A 82 -29.91 14.70 -46.67
N SER A 83 -30.56 14.58 -45.52
CA SER A 83 -30.88 13.31 -44.87
C SER A 83 -31.86 12.47 -45.68
N LEU A 84 -32.93 13.06 -46.22
CA LEU A 84 -33.84 12.37 -47.14
C LEU A 84 -33.12 11.88 -48.40
N SER A 85 -32.20 12.68 -48.96
CA SER A 85 -31.39 12.26 -50.10
C SER A 85 -30.52 11.05 -49.76
N PHE A 86 -29.85 11.06 -48.60
CA PHE A 86 -29.06 9.93 -48.13
C PHE A 86 -29.92 8.68 -47.96
N LEU A 87 -31.07 8.79 -47.29
CA LEU A 87 -31.98 7.67 -47.03
C LEU A 87 -32.60 7.13 -48.32
N ARG A 88 -32.87 7.95 -49.35
CA ARG A 88 -33.36 7.44 -50.64
C ARG A 88 -32.31 6.59 -51.36
N GLU A 89 -31.04 6.92 -51.19
CA GLU A 89 -29.95 6.24 -51.86
C GLU A 89 -29.46 4.99 -51.10
N TYR A 90 -29.37 5.08 -49.77
CA TYR A 90 -28.78 4.05 -48.92
C TYR A 90 -29.76 3.42 -47.92
N GLY A 91 -30.99 3.94 -47.79
CA GLY A 91 -31.96 3.53 -46.77
C GLY A 91 -32.39 2.07 -46.82
N SER A 92 -32.23 1.40 -47.96
CA SER A 92 -32.40 -0.06 -48.02
C SER A 92 -31.41 -0.82 -47.12
N ALA A 93 -30.34 -0.17 -46.62
CA ALA A 93 -29.49 -0.70 -45.55
C ALA A 93 -30.24 -0.91 -44.23
N PHE A 94 -31.19 -0.02 -43.92
CA PHE A 94 -32.08 -0.09 -42.77
C PHE A 94 -33.39 -0.86 -43.08
N GLY A 95 -33.52 -1.45 -44.28
CA GLY A 95 -34.74 -2.14 -44.72
C GLY A 95 -35.82 -1.24 -45.32
N ILE A 96 -35.52 0.04 -45.55
CA ILE A 96 -36.47 0.98 -46.16
C ILE A 96 -36.66 0.64 -47.64
N THR A 97 -37.91 0.59 -48.09
CA THR A 97 -38.26 0.34 -49.50
C THR A 97 -38.68 1.61 -50.24
N ASN A 98 -39.33 2.55 -49.53
CA ASN A 98 -39.75 3.84 -50.07
C ASN A 98 -39.79 4.91 -48.97
N VAL A 99 -38.73 5.72 -48.92
CA VAL A 99 -38.55 6.81 -47.93
C VAL A 99 -39.75 7.76 -47.89
N ASP A 100 -40.30 8.15 -49.04
CA ASP A 100 -41.32 9.21 -49.10
C ASP A 100 -42.69 8.75 -48.55
N THR A 101 -42.92 7.44 -48.46
CA THR A 101 -44.15 6.86 -47.90
C THR A 101 -43.95 6.23 -46.53
N GLU A 102 -42.72 5.80 -46.22
CA GLU A 102 -42.40 5.05 -45.00
C GLU A 102 -41.74 5.91 -43.92
N LEU A 103 -41.26 7.11 -44.23
CA LEU A 103 -40.66 8.03 -43.26
C LEU A 103 -41.28 9.42 -43.35
N ALA A 104 -41.49 10.03 -42.19
CA ALA A 104 -41.84 11.44 -42.06
C ALA A 104 -40.74 12.17 -41.29
N LEU A 105 -40.21 13.26 -41.86
CA LEU A 105 -39.32 14.17 -41.12
C LEU A 105 -40.13 14.86 -40.02
N VAL A 106 -39.73 14.66 -38.77
CA VAL A 106 -40.39 15.21 -37.58
C VAL A 106 -39.76 16.52 -37.17
N SER A 107 -38.44 16.57 -37.09
CA SER A 107 -37.70 17.76 -36.71
C SER A 107 -36.28 17.73 -37.26
N THR A 108 -35.72 18.93 -37.42
CA THR A 108 -34.30 19.16 -37.57
C THR A 108 -33.91 20.17 -36.51
N SER A 109 -33.01 19.79 -35.60
CA SER A 109 -32.45 20.66 -34.57
C SER A 109 -30.95 20.81 -34.78
N ARG A 110 -30.41 21.95 -34.36
CA ARG A 110 -28.97 22.16 -34.22
C ARG A 110 -28.70 22.34 -32.74
N ASP A 111 -27.71 21.63 -32.22
CA ASP A 111 -27.28 21.81 -30.84
C ASP A 111 -26.45 23.08 -30.68
N LYS A 112 -26.13 23.42 -29.43
CA LYS A 112 -25.35 24.62 -29.10
C LYS A 112 -23.90 24.54 -29.65
N LEU A 113 -23.39 23.35 -29.96
CA LEU A 113 -22.05 23.10 -30.50
C LEU A 113 -21.99 23.16 -32.03
N GLY A 114 -23.12 23.45 -32.68
CA GLY A 114 -23.22 23.56 -34.13
C GLY A 114 -23.45 22.23 -34.84
N SER A 115 -23.53 21.10 -34.16
CA SER A 115 -23.92 19.83 -34.78
C SER A 115 -25.41 19.83 -35.06
N ALA A 116 -25.83 19.18 -36.14
CA ALA A 116 -27.23 19.14 -36.54
C ALA A 116 -27.77 17.70 -36.55
N HIS A 117 -29.02 17.56 -36.12
CA HIS A 117 -29.72 16.29 -36.01
C HIS A 117 -31.07 16.38 -36.70
N SER A 118 -31.39 15.40 -37.55
CA SER A 118 -32.74 15.27 -38.12
C SER A 118 -33.37 13.97 -37.68
N ILE A 119 -34.63 14.04 -37.24
CA ILE A 119 -35.40 12.93 -36.69
C ILE A 119 -36.50 12.54 -37.70
N PHE A 120 -36.56 11.26 -38.05
CA PHE A 120 -37.54 10.69 -38.96
C PHE A 120 -38.33 9.60 -38.25
N LYS A 121 -39.66 9.68 -38.26
CA LYS A 121 -40.53 8.61 -37.74
C LYS A 121 -41.05 7.73 -38.87
N GLN A 122 -41.10 6.44 -38.62
CA GLN A 122 -41.58 5.44 -39.54
C GLN A 122 -43.12 5.39 -39.57
N ASN A 123 -43.65 5.31 -40.79
CA ASN A 123 -45.07 5.10 -41.06
C ASN A 123 -45.28 3.82 -41.87
N TYR A 124 -46.33 3.07 -41.53
CA TYR A 124 -46.82 1.93 -42.30
C TYR A 124 -48.25 2.21 -42.77
N ASN A 125 -48.44 2.43 -44.07
CA ASN A 125 -49.73 2.82 -44.67
C ASN A 125 -50.41 4.01 -43.95
N GLY A 126 -49.62 4.99 -43.50
CA GLY A 126 -50.11 6.19 -42.80
C GLY A 126 -50.34 6.02 -41.30
N ILE A 127 -50.02 4.86 -40.72
CA ILE A 127 -50.06 4.61 -39.27
C ILE A 127 -48.63 4.67 -38.72
N PRO A 128 -48.36 5.38 -37.61
CA PRO A 128 -47.03 5.43 -37.01
C PRO A 128 -46.60 4.05 -36.49
N VAL A 129 -45.30 3.77 -36.56
CA VAL A 129 -44.71 2.54 -36.04
C VAL A 129 -44.03 2.85 -34.70
N PHE A 130 -44.37 2.09 -33.66
CA PHE A 130 -43.78 2.20 -32.33
C PHE A 130 -42.26 1.96 -32.39
N ALA A 131 -41.50 2.85 -31.76
CA ALA A 131 -40.02 2.85 -31.77
C ALA A 131 -39.39 2.76 -33.18
N GLY A 132 -40.14 3.09 -34.24
CA GLY A 132 -39.66 3.19 -35.61
C GLY A 132 -39.16 4.61 -35.85
N GLU A 133 -37.91 4.88 -35.49
CA GLU A 133 -37.29 6.20 -35.63
C GLU A 133 -35.88 6.07 -36.20
N LEU A 134 -35.54 6.96 -37.15
CA LEU A 134 -34.19 7.13 -37.66
C LEU A 134 -33.71 8.55 -37.40
N ARG A 135 -32.45 8.67 -37.01
CA ARG A 135 -31.76 9.94 -36.81
C ARG A 135 -30.55 10.04 -37.73
N THR A 136 -30.30 11.24 -38.19
CA THR A 136 -29.09 11.59 -38.95
C THR A 136 -28.35 12.68 -38.23
N HIS A 137 -27.03 12.56 -38.13
CA HIS A 137 -26.15 13.44 -37.37
C HIS A 137 -25.14 14.09 -38.31
N PHE A 138 -24.99 15.40 -38.18
CA PHE A 138 -24.04 16.23 -38.91
C PHE A 138 -23.11 16.93 -37.93
N ASN A 139 -21.82 17.04 -38.26
CA ASN A 139 -20.89 17.86 -37.48
C ASN A 139 -21.11 19.36 -37.74
N SER A 140 -20.34 20.21 -37.05
CA SER A 140 -20.37 21.67 -37.19
C SER A 140 -20.07 22.17 -38.60
N ASP A 141 -19.26 21.43 -39.37
CA ASP A 141 -18.95 21.70 -40.78
C ASP A 141 -20.08 21.29 -41.75
N GLY A 142 -21.16 20.70 -41.24
CA GLY A 142 -22.32 20.25 -42.02
C GLY A 142 -22.11 18.92 -42.76
N GLU A 143 -21.08 18.15 -42.41
CA GLU A 143 -20.84 16.81 -42.94
C GLU A 143 -21.67 15.78 -42.16
N MET A 144 -22.36 14.87 -42.87
CA MET A 144 -23.06 13.76 -42.22
C MET A 144 -22.06 12.73 -41.68
N ILE A 145 -22.05 12.56 -40.36
CA ILE A 145 -21.10 11.70 -39.65
C ILE A 145 -21.75 10.40 -39.17
N ALA A 146 -23.06 10.38 -38.95
CA ALA A 146 -23.77 9.17 -38.55
C ALA A 146 -25.24 9.13 -38.99
N VAL A 147 -25.74 7.91 -39.16
CA VAL A 147 -27.18 7.60 -39.30
C VAL A 147 -27.49 6.39 -38.43
N ASN A 148 -28.46 6.49 -37.55
CA ASN A 148 -28.81 5.43 -36.62
C ASN A 148 -30.29 5.42 -36.30
N GLY A 149 -30.73 4.35 -35.67
CA GLY A 149 -32.10 4.17 -35.22
C GLY A 149 -32.65 2.82 -35.64
N ASN A 150 -33.96 2.67 -35.49
CA ASN A 150 -34.66 1.42 -35.67
C ASN A 150 -35.74 1.58 -36.75
N PHE A 151 -35.78 0.63 -37.69
CA PHE A 151 -36.79 0.58 -38.75
C PHE A 151 -37.32 -0.83 -38.87
N LEU A 152 -38.63 -1.00 -38.67
CA LEU A 152 -39.27 -2.30 -38.76
C LEU A 152 -39.57 -2.63 -40.22
N SER A 153 -38.83 -3.58 -40.77
CA SER A 153 -39.10 -4.13 -42.11
C SER A 153 -40.11 -5.30 -42.06
N ASP A 154 -40.64 -5.65 -43.23
CA ASP A 154 -41.54 -6.79 -43.45
C ASP A 154 -42.83 -6.80 -42.59
N ILE A 155 -43.32 -5.63 -42.19
CA ILE A 155 -44.59 -5.48 -41.45
C ILE A 155 -45.76 -6.05 -42.28
N LYS A 156 -46.48 -7.03 -41.71
CA LYS A 156 -47.62 -7.73 -42.35
C LYS A 156 -48.88 -7.66 -41.50
N VAL A 157 -49.38 -6.45 -41.28
CA VAL A 157 -50.53 -6.18 -40.41
C VAL A 157 -51.65 -5.49 -41.19
N VAL A 158 -52.90 -5.85 -40.89
CA VAL A 158 -54.07 -5.12 -41.40
C VAL A 158 -54.22 -3.81 -40.66
N THR A 159 -54.37 -2.69 -41.38
CA THR A 159 -54.35 -1.33 -40.80
C THR A 159 -55.73 -0.78 -40.43
N LYS A 160 -56.78 -1.60 -40.53
CA LYS A 160 -58.14 -1.21 -40.13
C LYS A 160 -58.47 -1.83 -38.77
N PRO A 161 -58.65 -1.03 -37.70
CA PRO A 161 -58.96 -1.57 -36.38
C PRO A 161 -60.37 -2.17 -36.34
N ALA A 162 -60.55 -3.27 -35.61
CA ALA A 162 -61.86 -3.86 -35.33
C ALA A 162 -62.46 -3.30 -34.04
N LEU A 163 -61.62 -2.86 -33.11
CA LEU A 163 -61.99 -2.17 -31.89
C LEU A 163 -61.98 -0.65 -32.05
N THR A 164 -62.92 0.01 -31.39
CA THR A 164 -62.91 1.46 -31.23
C THR A 164 -61.92 1.89 -30.13
N PRO A 165 -61.38 3.12 -30.19
CA PRO A 165 -60.50 3.66 -29.14
C PRO A 165 -61.06 3.51 -27.71
N ASN A 166 -62.37 3.73 -27.53
CA ASN A 166 -63.05 3.59 -26.24
C ASN A 166 -63.15 2.13 -25.75
N GLN A 167 -63.23 1.15 -26.66
CA GLN A 167 -63.21 -0.26 -26.28
C GLN A 167 -61.81 -0.68 -25.82
N ALA A 168 -60.76 -0.19 -26.47
CA ALA A 168 -59.38 -0.41 -26.07
C ALA A 168 -59.07 0.25 -24.71
N ALA A 169 -59.51 1.50 -24.50
CA ALA A 169 -59.34 2.20 -23.21
C ALA A 169 -59.96 1.43 -22.02
N LYS A 170 -61.14 0.82 -22.20
CA LYS A 170 -61.77 -0.03 -21.17
C LYS A 170 -60.98 -1.31 -20.87
N ILE A 171 -60.27 -1.84 -21.87
CA ILE A 171 -59.40 -3.01 -21.67
C ILE A 171 -58.16 -2.58 -20.89
N ALA A 172 -57.55 -1.44 -21.26
CA ALA A 172 -56.41 -0.85 -20.57
C ALA A 172 -56.72 -0.51 -19.09
N PHE A 173 -57.87 0.12 -18.79
CA PHE A 173 -58.27 0.40 -17.41
C PHE A 173 -58.35 -0.87 -16.56
N ARG A 174 -59.01 -1.92 -17.07
CA ARG A 174 -59.10 -3.20 -16.35
C ARG A 174 -57.74 -3.85 -16.13
N ARG A 175 -56.79 -3.64 -17.04
CA ARG A 175 -55.43 -4.15 -16.90
C ARG A 175 -54.69 -3.43 -15.77
N VAL A 176 -54.76 -2.10 -15.74
CA VAL A 176 -54.14 -1.26 -14.69
C VAL A 176 -54.81 -1.50 -13.33
N GLU A 177 -56.14 -1.65 -13.28
CA GLU A 177 -56.90 -1.99 -12.06
C GLU A 177 -56.55 -3.37 -11.47
N GLN A 178 -55.97 -4.28 -12.27
CA GLN A 178 -55.60 -5.63 -11.83
C GLN A 178 -54.21 -5.71 -11.21
N ASP A 179 -53.41 -4.64 -11.27
CA ASP A 179 -52.10 -4.57 -10.65
C ASP A 179 -52.23 -4.12 -9.17
N PRO A 180 -51.91 -4.99 -8.19
CA PRO A 180 -52.05 -4.66 -6.77
C PRO A 180 -51.15 -3.52 -6.32
N SER A 181 -50.01 -3.30 -7.00
CA SER A 181 -49.05 -2.23 -6.68
C SER A 181 -49.55 -0.83 -7.06
N LYS A 182 -50.62 -0.75 -7.87
CA LYS A 182 -51.21 0.50 -8.38
C LYS A 182 -52.57 0.81 -7.74
N ALA A 183 -52.89 0.17 -6.62
CA ALA A 183 -54.14 0.38 -5.89
C ALA A 183 -54.17 1.75 -5.17
N VAL A 184 -54.98 2.67 -5.69
CA VAL A 184 -55.02 4.09 -5.32
C VAL A 184 -55.57 4.36 -3.91
N THR A 185 -54.90 5.24 -3.14
CA THR A 185 -55.45 5.85 -1.90
C THR A 185 -55.49 7.39 -2.00
N SER A 186 -56.60 8.01 -1.61
CA SER A 186 -56.69 9.46 -1.34
C SER A 186 -57.11 9.71 0.11
N ASP A 187 -56.56 10.77 0.70
CA ASP A 187 -56.71 11.15 2.11
C ASP A 187 -58.15 11.50 2.54
N GLY A 188 -58.56 10.93 3.67
CA GLY A 188 -59.81 11.30 4.33
C GLY A 188 -60.12 10.52 5.61
N GLY A 189 -59.81 11.14 6.76
CA GLY A 189 -60.59 10.98 8.00
C GLY A 189 -60.14 9.91 9.01
N ASN A 190 -59.72 10.42 10.18
CA ASN A 190 -59.35 9.78 11.45
C ASN A 190 -59.73 8.31 11.74
N ALA A 191 -58.68 7.59 12.19
CA ALA A 191 -58.60 6.44 13.10
C ALA A 191 -59.19 5.06 12.68
N GLY A 192 -58.27 4.09 12.55
CA GLY A 192 -58.48 2.69 12.93
C GLY A 192 -58.39 1.64 11.81
N ASN A 193 -57.17 1.15 11.52
CA ASN A 193 -56.79 -0.09 10.83
C ASN A 193 -57.04 -0.18 9.30
N ARG A 194 -55.97 -0.53 8.54
CA ARG A 194 -55.88 -0.50 7.07
C ARG A 194 -56.64 -1.62 6.34
N GLU A 195 -57.12 -2.66 7.04
CA GLU A 195 -57.86 -3.77 6.41
C GLU A 195 -59.35 -3.46 6.16
N ASP A 196 -59.91 -2.40 6.76
CA ASP A 196 -61.34 -2.04 6.66
C ASP A 196 -61.64 -0.77 5.84
N LYS A 197 -60.73 -0.29 4.99
CA LYS A 197 -60.97 0.89 4.11
C LYS A 197 -60.74 0.63 2.61
N MET A 198 -61.51 -0.29 2.02
CA MET A 198 -61.84 -0.24 0.58
C MET A 198 -62.86 0.88 0.34
N GLY A 199 -62.39 2.12 0.15
CA GLY A 199 -63.22 3.30 -0.08
C GLY A 199 -62.96 3.94 -1.43
N THR A 200 -63.66 3.48 -2.47
CA THR A 200 -63.77 4.02 -3.86
C THR A 200 -62.45 4.41 -4.57
N PRO A 201 -62.05 3.69 -5.64
CA PRO A 201 -60.86 4.02 -6.44
C PRO A 201 -60.89 5.47 -6.96
N ALA A 202 -59.75 6.16 -6.99
CA ALA A 202 -59.64 7.37 -7.80
C ALA A 202 -59.95 7.04 -9.26
N ALA A 203 -60.70 7.91 -9.93
CA ALA A 203 -61.13 7.63 -11.29
C ALA A 203 -59.93 7.64 -12.24
N LEU A 204 -59.63 6.48 -12.84
CA LEU A 204 -58.73 6.40 -13.99
C LEU A 204 -59.37 7.09 -15.18
N PHE A 205 -58.57 7.83 -15.94
CA PHE A 205 -58.98 8.38 -17.23
C PHE A 205 -57.87 8.22 -18.26
N THR A 206 -58.25 8.31 -19.53
CA THR A 206 -57.31 8.23 -20.64
C THR A 206 -56.77 9.61 -20.93
N ASN A 207 -55.46 9.81 -20.78
CA ASN A 207 -54.81 11.06 -21.14
C ASN A 207 -54.60 11.15 -22.66
N SER A 208 -54.13 10.05 -23.27
CA SER A 208 -53.95 9.95 -24.71
C SER A 208 -54.28 8.55 -25.26
N ASN A 209 -54.59 8.49 -26.55
CA ASN A 209 -54.93 7.27 -27.26
C ASN A 209 -54.43 7.35 -28.70
N THR A 210 -53.44 6.52 -29.03
CA THR A 210 -52.76 6.55 -30.32
C THR A 210 -52.82 5.18 -30.99
N LEU A 211 -53.34 5.13 -32.23
CA LEU A 211 -53.28 3.91 -33.04
C LEU A 211 -51.90 3.80 -33.70
N MET A 212 -51.23 2.67 -33.52
CA MET A 212 -49.87 2.44 -34.04
C MET A 212 -49.63 0.98 -34.42
N ILE A 213 -48.54 0.74 -35.14
CA ILE A 213 -48.00 -0.61 -35.32
C ILE A 213 -47.01 -0.91 -34.20
N PHE A 214 -47.21 -2.02 -33.49
CA PHE A 214 -46.38 -2.44 -32.37
C PHE A 214 -45.87 -3.87 -32.61
N ARG A 215 -44.57 -4.14 -32.45
CA ARG A 215 -44.00 -5.49 -32.54
C ARG A 215 -43.71 -6.00 -31.14
N ALA A 216 -44.37 -7.08 -30.72
CA ALA A 216 -44.11 -7.70 -29.43
C ALA A 216 -42.64 -8.14 -29.32
N GLY A 217 -42.03 -8.01 -28.14
CA GLY A 217 -40.62 -8.35 -27.92
C GLY A 217 -39.60 -7.39 -28.54
N LEU A 218 -40.04 -6.32 -29.22
CA LEU A 218 -39.13 -5.35 -29.86
C LEU A 218 -38.18 -4.69 -28.85
N ILE A 219 -38.68 -4.33 -27.67
CA ILE A 219 -37.90 -3.71 -26.59
C ILE A 219 -36.98 -4.73 -25.93
N GLU A 220 -37.46 -5.96 -25.72
CA GLU A 220 -36.68 -7.09 -25.19
C GLU A 220 -35.59 -7.58 -26.16
N GLY A 221 -35.58 -7.08 -27.40
CA GLY A 221 -34.67 -7.55 -28.44
C GLY A 221 -34.96 -8.98 -28.90
N THR A 222 -36.18 -9.49 -28.69
CA THR A 222 -36.61 -10.83 -29.09
C THR A 222 -37.48 -10.78 -30.35
N PRO A 223 -37.45 -11.82 -31.22
CA PRO A 223 -38.36 -11.86 -32.36
C PRO A 223 -39.81 -11.99 -31.88
N GLY A 224 -40.68 -11.09 -32.33
CA GLY A 224 -42.11 -11.21 -32.07
C GLY A 224 -42.99 -10.76 -33.22
N ARG A 225 -44.30 -10.88 -33.01
CA ARG A 225 -45.32 -10.63 -34.03
C ARG A 225 -45.64 -9.14 -34.10
N ASP A 226 -45.98 -8.66 -35.30
CA ASP A 226 -46.53 -7.33 -35.50
C ASP A 226 -48.03 -7.27 -35.18
N HIS A 227 -48.42 -6.24 -34.43
CA HIS A 227 -49.78 -5.93 -34.03
C HIS A 227 -50.18 -4.55 -34.54
N LEU A 228 -51.47 -4.39 -34.89
CA LEU A 228 -52.08 -3.06 -34.93
C LEU A 228 -52.59 -2.83 -33.51
N ALA A 229 -52.03 -1.88 -32.78
CA ALA A 229 -52.34 -1.67 -31.37
C ALA A 229 -52.77 -0.23 -31.10
N TYR A 230 -53.63 -0.05 -30.10
CA TYR A 230 -53.82 1.24 -29.45
C TYR A 230 -52.87 1.34 -28.26
N GLU A 231 -52.00 2.34 -28.26
CA GLU A 231 -51.31 2.82 -27.05
C GLU A 231 -52.32 3.67 -26.26
N ILE A 232 -52.67 3.22 -25.05
CA ILE A 232 -53.57 3.92 -24.15
C ILE A 232 -52.74 4.41 -22.97
N GLU A 233 -52.62 5.73 -22.83
CA GLU A 233 -52.05 6.34 -21.64
C GLU A 233 -53.14 6.47 -20.57
N VAL A 234 -53.06 5.63 -19.54
CA VAL A 234 -53.97 5.58 -18.40
C VAL A 234 -53.37 6.37 -17.26
N VAL A 235 -54.10 7.39 -16.78
CA VAL A 235 -53.67 8.23 -15.65
C VAL A 235 -54.76 8.34 -14.59
N ASN A 236 -54.43 8.90 -13.44
CA ASN A 236 -55.41 9.33 -12.44
C ASN A 236 -55.29 10.82 -12.11
N SER A 237 -56.24 11.33 -11.33
CA SER A 237 -56.24 12.74 -10.92
C SER A 237 -55.25 13.09 -9.80
N LEU A 238 -54.56 12.08 -9.25
CA LEU A 238 -53.59 12.25 -8.16
C LEU A 238 -52.14 12.32 -8.67
N GLY A 239 -51.89 12.01 -9.95
CA GLY A 239 -50.56 12.05 -10.57
C GLY A 239 -49.72 10.80 -10.38
N ASN A 240 -50.07 9.91 -9.44
CA ASN A 240 -49.31 8.70 -9.11
C ASN A 240 -49.69 7.45 -9.93
N VAL A 241 -50.47 7.61 -11.00
CA VAL A 241 -50.65 6.57 -12.03
C VAL A 241 -50.44 7.21 -13.39
N ARG A 242 -49.50 6.67 -14.18
CA ARG A 242 -49.34 6.89 -15.62
C ARG A 242 -48.81 5.61 -16.25
N GLU A 243 -49.64 4.92 -17.02
CA GLU A 243 -49.33 3.63 -17.63
C GLU A 243 -49.63 3.70 -19.13
N PHE A 244 -48.71 3.26 -19.97
CA PHE A 244 -48.93 3.07 -21.39
C PHE A 244 -49.26 1.60 -21.67
N VAL A 245 -50.55 1.32 -21.88
CA VAL A 245 -51.03 -0.03 -22.16
C VAL A 245 -51.25 -0.21 -23.66
N TYR A 246 -50.62 -1.22 -24.26
CA TYR A 246 -50.72 -1.51 -25.69
C TYR A 246 -51.75 -2.62 -25.92
N VAL A 247 -52.91 -2.24 -26.47
CA VAL A 247 -54.03 -3.15 -26.72
C VAL A 247 -54.16 -3.45 -28.20
N ASP A 248 -54.10 -4.72 -28.60
CA ASP A 248 -54.30 -5.15 -29.99
C ASP A 248 -55.69 -4.72 -30.47
N ALA A 249 -55.72 -3.91 -31.53
CA ALA A 249 -56.89 -3.24 -32.06
C ALA A 249 -57.82 -4.19 -32.84
N LEU A 250 -57.44 -5.47 -33.03
CA LEU A 250 -58.24 -6.48 -33.74
C LEU A 250 -58.93 -7.42 -32.77
N ASN A 251 -58.23 -7.90 -31.74
CA ASN A 251 -58.74 -8.92 -30.82
C ASN A 251 -58.89 -8.45 -29.35
N GLY A 252 -58.30 -7.31 -28.97
CA GLY A 252 -58.38 -6.75 -27.61
C GLY A 252 -57.41 -7.38 -26.61
N GLU A 253 -56.43 -8.15 -27.07
CA GLU A 253 -55.34 -8.67 -26.25
C GLU A 253 -54.43 -7.52 -25.78
N VAL A 254 -54.01 -7.53 -24.50
CA VAL A 254 -52.96 -6.62 -24.03
C VAL A 254 -51.62 -7.22 -24.45
N VAL A 255 -50.94 -6.55 -25.37
CA VAL A 255 -49.70 -7.02 -26.00
C VAL A 255 -48.49 -6.61 -25.17
N ASP A 256 -48.56 -5.45 -24.52
CA ASP A 256 -47.52 -4.93 -23.63
C ASP A 256 -48.10 -3.87 -22.67
N GLN A 257 -47.38 -3.58 -21.59
CA GLN A 257 -47.67 -2.50 -20.66
C GLN A 257 -46.34 -1.89 -20.19
N ILE A 258 -46.19 -0.58 -20.40
CA ILE A 258 -45.00 0.18 -20.05
C ILE A 258 -45.41 1.27 -19.05
N ALA A 259 -44.75 1.34 -17.90
CA ALA A 259 -44.96 2.43 -16.96
C ALA A 259 -44.55 3.76 -17.63
N GLY A 260 -45.45 4.74 -17.60
CA GLY A 260 -45.22 6.09 -18.08
C GLY A 260 -44.92 7.07 -16.95
N ILE A 261 -45.15 6.67 -15.71
CA ILE A 261 -44.51 7.27 -14.54
C ILE A 261 -43.04 6.87 -14.65
N HIS A 262 -42.24 7.89 -14.95
CA HIS A 262 -40.83 7.95 -14.66
C HIS A 262 -40.76 9.03 -13.57
N ASP A 263 -41.21 8.70 -12.37
CA ASP A 263 -41.00 9.59 -11.23
C ASP A 263 -39.53 9.32 -10.87
N ALA A 264 -38.55 10.01 -11.46
CA ALA A 264 -38.10 11.38 -11.16
C ALA A 264 -37.85 11.65 -9.66
N LEU A 265 -37.76 10.58 -8.87
CA LEU A 265 -37.28 10.42 -7.50
C LEU A 265 -38.07 9.23 -6.94
N ASP A 266 -37.42 8.09 -6.73
CA ASP A 266 -37.99 6.90 -6.11
C ASP A 266 -37.14 6.57 -4.88
N ARG A 267 -37.60 6.96 -3.68
CA ARG A 267 -36.87 6.73 -2.42
C ARG A 267 -37.56 5.72 -1.52
N ARG A 268 -36.76 4.97 -0.77
CA ARG A 268 -37.25 4.11 0.31
C ARG A 268 -36.36 4.26 1.53
N ALA A 269 -36.96 4.45 2.70
CA ALA A 269 -36.24 4.53 3.96
C ALA A 269 -36.48 3.30 4.82
N PHE A 270 -35.44 2.83 5.50
CA PHE A 270 -35.46 1.68 6.39
C PHE A 270 -34.86 2.05 7.75
N ASP A 271 -35.42 1.52 8.83
CA ASP A 271 -34.83 1.59 10.18
C ASP A 271 -34.06 0.28 10.42
N ALA A 272 -32.75 0.35 10.64
CA ALA A 272 -31.96 -0.85 10.92
C ALA A 272 -32.23 -1.46 12.31
N GLU A 273 -32.96 -0.76 13.19
CA GLU A 273 -33.27 -1.18 14.56
C GLU A 273 -32.01 -1.58 15.37
N GLY A 274 -30.88 -0.91 15.12
CA GLY A 274 -29.58 -1.21 15.72
C GLY A 274 -28.92 -2.50 15.23
N GLN A 275 -29.37 -3.08 14.11
CA GLN A 275 -28.73 -4.24 13.49
C GLN A 275 -27.46 -3.87 12.74
N ALA A 276 -26.55 -4.84 12.66
CA ALA A 276 -25.29 -4.76 11.92
C ALA A 276 -25.51 -5.00 10.42
N HIS A 277 -25.00 -4.11 9.55
CA HIS A 277 -25.10 -4.14 8.08
C HIS A 277 -26.34 -4.90 7.54
N PRO A 278 -27.56 -4.35 7.69
CA PRO A 278 -28.76 -4.98 7.17
C PRO A 278 -28.66 -5.09 5.64
N GLY A 279 -28.41 -6.31 5.12
CA GLY A 279 -28.20 -6.52 3.69
C GLY A 279 -29.39 -6.06 2.82
N PRO A 280 -29.28 -6.09 1.48
CA PRO A 280 -30.27 -5.49 0.55
C PRO A 280 -31.68 -6.10 0.59
N ASN A 281 -31.89 -7.14 1.41
CA ASN A 281 -33.16 -7.81 1.67
C ASN A 281 -33.77 -7.46 3.05
N TYR A 282 -33.26 -6.43 3.73
CA TYR A 282 -33.80 -6.00 5.01
C TYR A 282 -35.24 -5.51 4.84
N SER A 283 -36.14 -6.09 5.66
CA SER A 283 -37.60 -5.96 5.68
C SER A 283 -38.25 -5.59 4.33
N ALA A 284 -39.02 -6.52 3.72
CA ALA A 284 -39.95 -6.19 2.63
C ALA A 284 -40.98 -5.07 2.98
N ASN A 285 -40.96 -4.55 4.21
CA ASN A 285 -41.70 -3.40 4.67
C ASN A 285 -40.71 -2.24 4.96
N PRO A 286 -40.53 -1.29 4.05
CA PRO A 286 -39.82 -0.04 4.33
C PRO A 286 -40.51 0.74 5.46
N PHE A 287 -39.73 1.51 6.22
CA PHE A 287 -40.22 2.44 7.24
C PHE A 287 -41.03 3.58 6.60
N TRP A 288 -40.60 4.02 5.42
CA TRP A 288 -41.25 5.07 4.62
C TRP A 288 -40.99 4.83 3.12
N LEU A 289 -41.99 5.12 2.28
CA LEU A 289 -41.91 5.06 0.82
C LEU A 289 -42.10 6.43 0.19
N GLU A 290 -41.53 6.64 -0.99
CA GLU A 290 -41.80 7.85 -1.78
C GLU A 290 -43.31 8.12 -1.92
N GLY A 291 -43.71 9.35 -1.59
CA GLY A 291 -45.10 9.78 -1.54
C GLY A 291 -45.83 9.54 -0.21
N ASP A 292 -45.24 8.83 0.76
CA ASP A 292 -45.74 8.79 2.13
C ASP A 292 -45.56 10.17 2.81
N LEU A 293 -46.43 10.48 3.79
CA LEU A 293 -46.43 11.77 4.47
C LEU A 293 -45.13 12.00 5.27
N LEU A 294 -44.57 13.20 5.12
CA LEU A 294 -43.53 13.76 5.98
C LEU A 294 -44.09 14.90 6.86
N PRO A 295 -43.52 15.17 8.05
CA PRO A 295 -42.46 14.39 8.69
C PRO A 295 -42.97 13.03 9.18
N THR A 296 -42.05 12.08 9.29
CA THR A 296 -42.27 10.78 9.93
C THR A 296 -42.27 10.93 11.46
N VAL A 297 -42.13 9.82 12.18
CA VAL A 297 -41.96 9.81 13.65
C VAL A 297 -40.49 9.85 14.08
N SER A 298 -39.55 9.74 13.14
CA SER A 298 -38.11 9.70 13.40
C SER A 298 -37.46 10.92 12.73
N VAL A 299 -36.82 11.77 13.54
CA VAL A 299 -36.07 12.93 13.04
C VAL A 299 -34.90 12.48 12.17
N GLU A 300 -34.23 11.38 12.53
CA GLU A 300 -33.14 10.83 11.71
C GLU A 300 -33.62 10.36 10.34
N ALA A 301 -34.79 9.70 10.31
CA ALA A 301 -35.39 9.31 9.04
C ALA A 301 -35.78 10.54 8.22
N ASP A 302 -36.35 11.57 8.84
CA ASP A 302 -36.75 12.80 8.17
C ASP A 302 -35.55 13.51 7.54
N ASN A 303 -34.45 13.69 8.28
CA ASN A 303 -33.25 14.36 7.78
C ASN A 303 -32.65 13.61 6.58
N MET A 304 -32.50 12.29 6.72
CA MET A 304 -32.02 11.41 5.65
C MET A 304 -32.92 11.46 4.42
N ILE A 305 -34.25 11.43 4.61
CA ILE A 305 -35.22 11.50 3.52
C ILE A 305 -35.11 12.85 2.82
N TYR A 306 -35.21 13.97 3.53
CA TYR A 306 -35.12 15.32 2.92
C TYR A 306 -33.82 15.52 2.16
N ALA A 307 -32.67 15.20 2.76
CA ALA A 307 -31.36 15.32 2.11
C ALA A 307 -31.24 14.47 0.84
N SER A 308 -31.83 13.27 0.84
CA SER A 308 -31.89 12.41 -0.36
C SER A 308 -32.70 13.07 -1.49
N SER A 309 -33.78 13.78 -1.17
CA SER A 309 -34.55 14.54 -2.18
C SER A 309 -33.77 15.74 -2.70
N GLU A 310 -33.10 16.45 -1.81
CA GLU A 310 -32.32 17.65 -2.14
C GLU A 310 -31.15 17.28 -3.05
N THR A 311 -30.49 16.15 -2.76
CA THR A 311 -29.45 15.59 -3.62
C THR A 311 -29.97 15.26 -5.01
N TYR A 312 -31.09 14.51 -5.10
CA TYR A 312 -31.71 14.23 -6.39
C TYR A 312 -32.06 15.51 -7.15
N ALA A 313 -32.71 16.47 -6.48
CA ALA A 313 -33.16 17.71 -7.09
C ALA A 313 -31.97 18.53 -7.61
N PHE A 314 -30.86 18.60 -6.88
CA PHE A 314 -29.65 19.29 -7.32
C PHE A 314 -29.12 18.72 -8.65
N PHE A 315 -28.92 17.40 -8.75
CA PHE A 315 -28.39 16.79 -9.97
C PHE A 315 -29.37 16.85 -11.16
N ASP A 316 -30.68 16.73 -10.91
CA ASP A 316 -31.71 16.88 -11.94
C ASP A 316 -31.80 18.34 -12.42
N ASN A 317 -31.85 19.31 -11.52
CA ASN A 317 -31.99 20.73 -11.85
C ASN A 317 -30.72 21.29 -12.51
N ALA A 318 -29.56 21.10 -11.89
CA ALA A 318 -28.31 21.67 -12.38
C ALA A 318 -27.85 20.99 -13.69
N PHE A 319 -28.03 19.67 -13.80
CA PHE A 319 -27.38 18.87 -14.84
C PHE A 319 -28.31 17.98 -15.67
N GLY A 320 -29.61 17.94 -15.36
CA GLY A 320 -30.60 17.11 -16.06
C GLY A 320 -30.36 15.62 -15.86
N ARG A 321 -29.80 15.21 -14.71
CA ARG A 321 -29.50 13.81 -14.40
C ARG A 321 -30.57 13.21 -13.50
N ASP A 322 -31.31 12.25 -14.04
CA ASP A 322 -32.34 11.49 -13.34
C ASP A 322 -31.73 10.41 -12.43
N SER A 323 -31.59 10.73 -11.14
CA SER A 323 -30.96 9.89 -10.10
C SER A 323 -29.47 9.58 -10.36
N PHE A 324 -28.85 8.82 -9.47
CA PHE A 324 -27.42 8.54 -9.52
C PHE A 324 -27.00 7.76 -10.77
N ASP A 325 -27.89 7.00 -11.43
CA ASP A 325 -27.59 6.19 -12.63
C ASP A 325 -28.04 6.81 -13.96
N ALA A 326 -28.61 8.02 -13.94
CA ALA A 326 -29.26 8.70 -15.06
C ALA A 326 -30.45 7.96 -15.69
N ASN A 327 -31.01 6.95 -15.01
CA ASN A 327 -32.17 6.18 -15.44
C ASN A 327 -33.23 6.01 -14.33
N GLY A 328 -33.24 6.92 -13.34
CA GLY A 328 -34.25 6.94 -12.28
C GLY A 328 -34.12 5.78 -11.31
N ALA A 329 -32.89 5.37 -10.97
CA ALA A 329 -32.66 4.34 -9.95
C ALA A 329 -33.32 4.70 -8.61
N THR A 330 -33.85 3.65 -7.96
CA THR A 330 -34.38 3.73 -6.59
C THR A 330 -33.28 4.07 -5.60
N MET A 331 -33.52 5.08 -4.77
CA MET A 331 -32.64 5.61 -3.73
C MET A 331 -33.02 5.01 -2.36
N ASP A 332 -32.40 3.88 -2.03
CA ASP A 332 -32.55 3.22 -0.73
C ASP A 332 -31.64 3.83 0.33
N ALA A 333 -32.20 4.16 1.49
CA ALA A 333 -31.46 4.73 2.61
C ALA A 333 -31.85 4.07 3.95
N ILE A 334 -30.85 3.75 4.77
CA ILE A 334 -31.04 3.02 6.03
C ILE A 334 -30.48 3.81 7.21
N PHE A 335 -31.30 4.18 8.19
CA PHE A 335 -30.84 4.87 9.40
C PHE A 335 -30.71 3.91 10.59
N ASN A 336 -30.05 4.35 11.67
CA ASN A 336 -29.95 3.64 12.96
C ASN A 336 -29.22 2.27 12.90
N ARG A 337 -28.15 2.18 12.09
CA ARG A 337 -27.22 1.03 12.04
C ARG A 337 -26.44 0.89 13.36
N GLY A 338 -26.20 -0.35 13.81
CA GLY A 338 -25.61 -0.63 15.13
C GLY A 338 -24.16 -1.09 15.16
N ASP A 339 -23.50 -1.27 14.02
CA ASP A 339 -22.11 -1.75 13.91
C ASP A 339 -21.14 -0.72 13.31
N ALA A 340 -19.86 -0.85 13.69
CA ALA A 340 -18.74 -0.02 13.22
C ALA A 340 -19.00 1.50 13.32
N CYS A 341 -19.67 1.94 14.38
CA CYS A 341 -20.06 3.34 14.61
C CYS A 341 -18.99 4.15 15.36
N PRO A 342 -18.92 5.49 15.15
CA PRO A 342 -19.76 6.28 14.24
C PRO A 342 -19.27 6.19 12.79
N ASN A 343 -20.14 5.78 11.86
CA ASN A 343 -19.85 5.80 10.43
C ASN A 343 -21.12 5.80 9.56
N ALA A 344 -21.03 6.36 8.35
CA ALA A 344 -22.02 6.27 7.29
C ALA A 344 -21.37 5.63 6.04
N SER A 345 -22.16 5.14 5.08
CA SER A 345 -21.59 4.49 3.89
C SER A 345 -22.60 4.28 2.77
N TRP A 346 -22.18 4.54 1.53
CA TRP A 346 -22.68 3.88 0.32
C TRP A 346 -22.00 2.50 0.13
N ASN A 347 -22.78 1.46 -0.15
CA ASN A 347 -22.24 0.10 -0.33
C ASN A 347 -22.36 -0.46 -1.76
N GLY A 348 -22.69 0.37 -2.74
CA GLY A 348 -23.01 -0.05 -4.11
C GLY A 348 -24.50 -0.36 -4.35
N THR A 349 -25.36 -0.29 -3.34
CA THR A 349 -26.81 -0.53 -3.48
C THR A 349 -27.66 0.48 -2.71
N TYR A 350 -27.26 0.82 -1.49
CA TYR A 350 -27.97 1.75 -0.62
C TYR A 350 -26.97 2.55 0.22
N ILE A 351 -27.43 3.67 0.76
CA ILE A 351 -26.70 4.40 1.79
C ILE A 351 -27.17 3.95 3.18
N SER A 352 -26.28 3.94 4.16
CA SER A 352 -26.62 3.56 5.52
C SER A 352 -25.88 4.38 6.57
N PHE A 353 -26.54 4.64 7.69
CA PHE A 353 -26.06 5.55 8.74
C PHE A 353 -26.12 4.89 10.11
N CYS A 354 -25.06 5.04 10.89
CA CYS A 354 -25.16 4.91 12.35
C CYS A 354 -26.10 5.98 12.93
N ALA A 355 -26.59 5.74 14.15
CA ALA A 355 -27.38 6.71 14.88
C ALA A 355 -26.62 8.05 15.01
N GLY A 356 -27.32 9.15 14.77
CA GLY A 356 -26.83 10.51 14.86
C GLY A 356 -26.12 11.06 13.62
N LEU A 357 -26.04 10.31 12.51
CA LEU A 357 -25.24 10.66 11.31
C LEU A 357 -26.05 11.05 10.06
N THR A 358 -27.34 11.32 10.20
CA THR A 358 -28.23 11.64 9.07
C THR A 358 -28.28 13.13 8.76
N SER A 359 -27.19 13.88 8.99
CA SER A 359 -27.10 15.28 8.55
C SER A 359 -27.16 15.36 7.03
N ASP A 360 -27.49 16.54 6.53
CA ASP A 360 -27.76 16.76 5.11
C ASP A 360 -26.52 16.67 4.25
N ASP A 361 -25.43 17.29 4.66
CA ASP A 361 -24.12 17.19 4.04
C ASP A 361 -23.58 15.74 4.01
N VAL A 362 -23.67 15.00 5.12
CA VAL A 362 -23.27 13.58 5.22
C VAL A 362 -24.18 12.72 4.34
N THR A 363 -25.49 12.95 4.35
CA THR A 363 -26.41 12.18 3.50
C THR A 363 -26.16 12.43 2.00
N ALA A 364 -25.90 13.68 1.63
CA ALA A 364 -25.56 14.06 0.28
C ALA A 364 -24.17 13.51 -0.14
N HIS A 365 -23.20 13.51 0.77
CA HIS A 365 -21.89 12.87 0.59
C HIS A 365 -22.05 11.36 0.28
N GLU A 366 -22.86 10.63 1.05
CA GLU A 366 -23.08 9.21 0.78
C GLU A 366 -23.74 8.96 -0.58
N TRP A 367 -24.71 9.80 -0.97
CA TRP A 367 -25.29 9.70 -2.31
C TRP A 367 -24.30 10.06 -3.41
N ALA A 368 -23.41 11.02 -3.17
CA ALA A 368 -22.41 11.44 -4.14
C ALA A 368 -21.41 10.33 -4.50
N HIS A 369 -21.12 9.38 -3.61
CA HIS A 369 -20.40 8.15 -3.97
C HIS A 369 -21.13 7.34 -5.05
N ALA A 370 -22.46 7.23 -4.99
CA ALA A 370 -23.26 6.58 -6.02
C ALA A 370 -23.18 7.35 -7.35
N TYR A 371 -23.19 8.69 -7.34
CA TYR A 371 -22.98 9.47 -8.56
C TYR A 371 -21.57 9.27 -9.14
N THR A 372 -20.55 9.15 -8.29
CA THR A 372 -19.17 8.83 -8.72
C THR A 372 -19.10 7.44 -9.37
N GLU A 373 -19.67 6.41 -8.74
CA GLU A 373 -19.74 5.03 -9.28
C GLU A 373 -20.37 5.01 -10.69
N TYR A 374 -21.49 5.72 -10.88
CA TYR A 374 -22.26 5.71 -12.12
C TYR A 374 -21.87 6.81 -13.13
N THR A 375 -20.75 7.48 -12.92
CA THR A 375 -20.16 8.44 -13.88
C THR A 375 -18.77 8.00 -14.33
N ASN A 376 -17.78 8.09 -13.44
CA ASN A 376 -16.38 7.80 -13.74
C ASN A 376 -15.85 6.54 -13.03
N ASN A 377 -16.56 6.08 -12.00
CA ASN A 377 -16.21 4.93 -11.18
C ASN A 377 -14.78 5.01 -10.60
N LEU A 378 -14.39 6.19 -10.08
CA LEU A 378 -13.12 6.40 -9.40
C LEU A 378 -12.90 5.32 -8.34
N ILE A 379 -11.80 4.59 -8.47
CA ILE A 379 -11.39 3.53 -7.56
C ILE A 379 -11.15 4.17 -6.19
N TYR A 380 -11.77 3.59 -5.16
CA TYR A 380 -11.71 4.07 -3.79
C TYR A 380 -10.38 3.71 -3.11
N GLN A 381 -9.27 4.16 -3.71
CA GLN A 381 -7.92 3.95 -3.21
C GLN A 381 -6.99 5.08 -3.71
N TRP A 382 -6.03 5.51 -2.88
CA TRP A 382 -5.01 6.50 -3.22
C TRP A 382 -5.61 7.81 -3.78
N GLN A 383 -4.96 8.46 -4.74
CA GLN A 383 -5.44 9.72 -5.32
C GLN A 383 -6.80 9.59 -6.03
N SER A 384 -7.13 8.45 -6.63
CA SER A 384 -8.47 8.26 -7.21
C SER A 384 -9.53 8.17 -6.12
N GLY A 385 -9.21 7.54 -4.98
CA GLY A 385 -10.10 7.47 -3.82
C GLY A 385 -10.22 8.82 -3.12
N ALA A 386 -9.13 9.58 -3.01
CA ALA A 386 -9.16 10.95 -2.50
C ALA A 386 -10.01 11.88 -3.37
N LEU A 387 -10.01 11.70 -4.70
CA LEU A 387 -10.95 12.39 -5.58
C LEU A 387 -12.39 11.89 -5.39
N ASN A 388 -12.60 10.59 -5.16
CA ASN A 388 -13.92 10.04 -4.88
C ASN A 388 -14.52 10.67 -3.60
N GLU A 389 -13.77 10.66 -2.50
CA GLU A 389 -14.08 11.35 -1.25
C GLU A 389 -14.32 12.85 -1.45
N SER A 390 -13.43 13.52 -2.17
CA SER A 390 -13.55 14.96 -2.38
C SER A 390 -14.78 15.33 -3.20
N TYR A 391 -15.13 14.58 -4.25
CA TYR A 391 -16.39 14.81 -4.95
C TYR A 391 -17.59 14.61 -4.04
N SER A 392 -17.53 13.65 -3.11
CA SER A 392 -18.58 13.46 -2.12
C SER A 392 -18.70 14.62 -1.14
N ASP A 393 -17.59 15.15 -0.62
CA ASP A 393 -17.56 16.37 0.20
C ASP A 393 -18.07 17.59 -0.57
N ILE A 394 -17.59 17.78 -1.80
CA ILE A 394 -17.99 18.89 -2.69
C ILE A 394 -19.50 18.91 -2.92
N TRP A 395 -20.09 17.75 -3.22
CA TRP A 395 -21.53 17.68 -3.44
C TRP A 395 -22.33 17.75 -2.14
N GLY A 396 -21.82 17.15 -1.06
CA GLY A 396 -22.36 17.26 0.29
C GLY A 396 -22.53 18.72 0.71
N ASP A 397 -21.42 19.45 0.74
CA ASP A 397 -21.39 20.87 1.10
C ASP A 397 -22.20 21.71 0.10
N THR A 398 -22.06 21.50 -1.22
CA THR A 398 -22.85 22.26 -2.20
C THR A 398 -24.37 22.17 -1.96
N ILE A 399 -24.86 21.01 -1.51
CA ILE A 399 -26.29 20.79 -1.22
C ILE A 399 -26.70 21.46 0.09
N ASP A 400 -25.93 21.31 1.16
CA ASP A 400 -26.13 22.02 2.43
C ASP A 400 -26.24 23.54 2.18
N ARG A 401 -25.32 24.07 1.38
CA ARG A 401 -25.27 25.50 1.02
C ARG A 401 -26.48 26.05 0.28
N ILE A 402 -27.30 25.21 -0.37
CA ILE A 402 -28.45 25.65 -1.18
C ILE A 402 -29.79 25.19 -0.65
N ASN A 403 -29.84 24.23 0.28
CA ASN A 403 -31.11 23.70 0.81
C ASN A 403 -31.73 24.59 1.90
N GLY A 404 -30.92 25.45 2.55
CA GLY A 404 -31.34 26.35 3.61
C GLY A 404 -31.72 25.66 4.93
N ARG A 405 -31.16 24.48 5.23
CA ARG A 405 -31.42 23.67 6.44
C ARG A 405 -30.34 23.76 7.54
N ASP A 406 -29.61 24.86 7.55
CA ASP A 406 -28.51 25.21 8.46
C ASP A 406 -28.97 25.32 9.95
N ASP A 407 -29.11 24.18 10.65
CA ASP A 407 -29.97 24.05 11.83
C ASP A 407 -29.24 23.99 13.19
N LEU A 408 -27.90 23.98 13.28
CA LEU A 408 -27.22 23.93 14.61
C LEU A 408 -26.08 24.93 14.87
N ALA A 409 -25.42 25.56 13.89
CA ALA A 409 -24.27 26.45 14.18
C ALA A 409 -24.08 27.65 13.22
N VAL A 410 -24.84 28.73 13.46
CA VAL A 410 -24.70 30.01 12.72
C VAL A 410 -23.53 30.83 13.30
N PRO A 411 -22.66 31.43 12.46
CA PRO A 411 -22.93 31.87 11.07
C PRO A 411 -22.29 31.09 9.89
N ASP A 412 -23.04 30.76 8.83
CA ASP A 412 -22.52 30.51 7.47
C ASP A 412 -22.12 31.84 6.78
N VAL A 413 -20.84 32.19 6.82
CA VAL A 413 -20.27 33.39 6.18
C VAL A 413 -18.92 33.05 5.58
N ALA A 414 -18.50 33.83 4.58
CA ALA A 414 -17.16 33.67 3.99
C ALA A 414 -16.08 33.67 5.07
N ARG A 415 -15.22 32.65 5.00
CA ARG A 415 -14.15 32.36 5.97
C ARG A 415 -12.97 33.30 5.77
N THR A 416 -12.17 33.50 6.82
CA THR A 416 -10.92 34.28 6.72
C THR A 416 -9.77 33.39 6.23
N ASP A 417 -8.92 33.90 5.33
CA ASP A 417 -7.74 33.18 4.83
C ASP A 417 -6.92 32.54 5.98
N GLY A 418 -6.75 31.21 5.93
CA GLY A 418 -5.97 30.43 6.90
C GLY A 418 -6.57 30.31 8.31
N SER A 419 -7.83 30.70 8.52
CA SER A 419 -8.49 30.53 9.83
C SER A 419 -8.94 29.08 10.05
N CYS A 420 -8.94 28.63 11.32
CA CYS A 420 -9.62 27.40 11.74
C CYS A 420 -10.97 27.72 12.39
N SER A 421 -11.94 26.83 12.20
CA SER A 421 -13.29 27.01 12.78
C SER A 421 -13.28 26.73 14.28
N ILE A 422 -14.13 27.44 15.05
CA ILE A 422 -14.43 27.10 16.45
C ILE A 422 -15.42 25.96 16.61
N HIS A 423 -16.06 25.56 15.51
CA HIS A 423 -16.86 24.35 15.44
C HIS A 423 -16.00 23.11 15.12
N GLY A 424 -14.66 23.28 15.16
CA GLY A 424 -13.67 22.26 14.88
C GLY A 424 -12.56 22.10 15.91
N GLY A 425 -11.66 21.14 15.65
CA GLY A 425 -10.58 20.76 16.58
C GLY A 425 -9.26 21.56 16.46
N GLY A 426 -9.07 22.36 15.40
CA GLY A 426 -7.80 23.03 15.08
C GLY A 426 -7.54 24.37 15.80
N ALA A 427 -6.28 24.77 15.91
CA ALA A 427 -5.86 26.06 16.51
C ALA A 427 -4.92 26.85 15.56
N PRO A 428 -5.05 28.20 15.47
CA PRO A 428 -5.91 29.07 16.26
C PRO A 428 -7.35 29.09 15.75
N SER A 429 -8.27 28.73 16.63
CA SER A 429 -9.69 28.65 16.38
C SER A 429 -10.33 30.04 16.54
N VAL A 430 -10.29 30.84 15.47
CA VAL A 430 -10.65 32.27 15.51
C VAL A 430 -11.85 32.63 14.66
N ASP A 431 -12.38 31.67 13.90
CA ASP A 431 -13.49 31.86 12.96
C ASP A 431 -14.71 31.04 13.41
N ASN A 432 -15.85 31.70 13.61
CA ASN A 432 -17.07 31.04 14.09
C ASN A 432 -17.91 30.45 12.96
N SER A 433 -17.44 30.49 11.70
CA SER A 433 -18.25 30.02 10.59
C SER A 433 -18.20 28.51 10.41
N VAL A 434 -19.34 27.91 10.11
CA VAL A 434 -19.49 26.49 9.72
C VAL A 434 -19.31 26.24 8.23
N ARG A 435 -19.22 27.30 7.44
CA ARG A 435 -18.99 27.21 6.01
C ARG A 435 -17.76 26.35 5.69
N TRP A 436 -17.91 25.38 4.78
CA TRP A 436 -16.87 24.44 4.37
C TRP A 436 -16.50 23.37 5.41
N LEU A 437 -17.31 23.17 6.45
CA LEU A 437 -17.15 22.04 7.35
C LEU A 437 -17.98 20.86 6.84
N MET A 438 -17.49 19.64 7.12
CA MET A 438 -18.23 18.40 6.89
C MET A 438 -18.59 17.78 8.23
N GLY A 439 -19.86 17.46 8.43
CA GLY A 439 -20.42 16.70 9.55
C GLY A 439 -20.64 17.51 10.82
N GLU A 440 -20.60 18.85 10.77
CA GLU A 440 -20.79 19.74 11.93
C GLU A 440 -22.15 19.58 12.61
N ASP A 441 -23.21 19.29 11.83
CA ASP A 441 -24.55 19.03 12.33
C ASP A 441 -24.75 17.59 12.85
N SER A 442 -23.73 16.74 12.69
CA SER A 442 -23.78 15.32 13.03
C SER A 442 -23.51 15.06 14.51
N SER A 443 -24.59 14.78 15.25
CA SER A 443 -24.50 14.41 16.67
C SER A 443 -23.71 13.12 16.95
N GLY A 444 -23.60 12.23 15.95
CA GLY A 444 -22.86 10.97 16.10
C GLY A 444 -21.34 11.14 15.97
N PHE A 445 -20.86 12.14 15.23
CA PHE A 445 -19.44 12.48 15.16
C PHE A 445 -18.99 13.39 16.32
N GLY A 446 -19.93 14.15 16.90
CA GLY A 446 -19.63 15.07 18.01
C GLY A 446 -19.03 16.40 17.56
N GLY A 447 -19.13 16.71 16.27
CA GLY A 447 -18.62 17.91 15.60
C GLY A 447 -18.18 17.58 14.17
N ALA A 448 -17.74 18.60 13.43
CA ALA A 448 -17.22 18.41 12.08
C ALA A 448 -16.03 17.46 12.06
N ILE A 449 -15.88 16.71 10.98
CA ILE A 449 -14.82 15.72 10.76
C ILE A 449 -13.77 16.21 9.76
N ARG A 450 -14.10 17.15 8.87
CA ARG A 450 -13.19 17.77 7.89
C ARG A 450 -13.49 19.26 7.71
N ASP A 451 -12.49 20.03 7.28
CA ASP A 451 -12.60 21.45 6.92
C ASP A 451 -12.07 21.65 5.49
N MET A 452 -12.96 21.85 4.52
CA MET A 452 -12.57 22.08 3.12
C MET A 452 -11.92 23.46 2.92
N TRP A 453 -12.18 24.44 3.79
CA TRP A 453 -11.55 25.77 3.70
C TRP A 453 -10.11 25.76 4.20
N ASN A 454 -9.84 25.00 5.26
CA ASN A 454 -8.48 24.85 5.78
C ASN A 454 -8.26 23.42 6.31
N PRO A 455 -7.99 22.46 5.41
CA PRO A 455 -7.86 21.03 5.77
C PRO A 455 -6.85 20.76 6.89
N THR A 456 -5.76 21.55 6.93
CA THR A 456 -4.70 21.38 7.94
C THR A 456 -5.19 21.60 9.37
N CYS A 457 -6.31 22.30 9.58
CA CYS A 457 -6.94 22.43 10.90
C CYS A 457 -7.43 21.08 11.47
N TYR A 458 -7.59 20.08 10.63
CA TYR A 458 -8.03 18.72 10.96
C TYR A 458 -6.97 17.66 10.69
N GLY A 459 -5.74 18.07 10.35
CA GLY A 459 -4.64 17.16 10.04
C GLY A 459 -4.64 16.64 8.61
N ASP A 460 -5.43 17.24 7.72
CA ASP A 460 -5.49 16.89 6.30
C ASP A 460 -4.69 17.89 5.43
N PRO A 461 -4.10 17.48 4.31
CA PRO A 461 -3.36 18.38 3.41
C PRO A 461 -4.28 19.35 2.68
N GLY A 462 -3.93 20.63 2.64
CA GLY A 462 -4.56 21.64 1.76
C GLY A 462 -3.86 21.77 0.39
N LYS A 463 -2.61 21.31 0.28
CA LYS A 463 -1.86 21.16 -0.97
C LYS A 463 -1.03 19.88 -0.97
N VAL A 464 -0.62 19.42 -2.16
CA VAL A 464 0.07 18.13 -2.29
C VAL A 464 1.36 18.04 -1.48
N THR A 465 2.13 19.11 -1.33
CA THR A 465 3.39 19.09 -0.55
C THR A 465 3.24 19.36 0.95
N ASP A 466 2.02 19.44 1.47
CA ASP A 466 1.81 19.55 2.92
C ASP A 466 2.37 18.34 3.67
N ALA A 467 2.83 18.57 4.91
CA ALA A 467 3.37 17.50 5.76
C ALA A 467 2.28 16.50 6.18
N GLU A 468 1.03 16.97 6.17
CA GLU A 468 -0.19 16.22 6.42
C GLU A 468 -0.54 15.25 5.28
N TYR A 469 0.08 15.37 4.09
CA TYR A 469 -0.20 14.47 2.97
C TYR A 469 0.11 13.02 3.33
N PHE A 470 -0.89 12.14 3.20
CA PHE A 470 -0.79 10.77 3.65
C PHE A 470 -0.13 9.87 2.60
N CYS A 471 1.01 9.27 2.96
CA CYS A 471 1.84 8.46 2.06
C CYS A 471 1.76 6.93 2.29
N GLY A 472 1.02 6.48 3.31
CA GLY A 472 0.92 5.06 3.68
C GLY A 472 -0.25 4.31 3.02
N THR A 473 -0.45 3.05 3.36
CA THR A 473 -1.56 2.20 2.84
C THR A 473 -2.84 2.26 3.68
N GLY A 474 -2.77 2.84 4.88
CA GLY A 474 -3.94 3.05 5.75
C GLY A 474 -5.00 3.90 5.07
N ASP A 475 -6.26 3.78 5.50
CA ASP A 475 -7.39 4.53 4.92
C ASP A 475 -7.45 4.42 3.38
N GLN A 476 -7.21 3.20 2.88
CA GLN A 476 -7.13 2.91 1.44
C GLN A 476 -6.13 3.82 0.69
N GLY A 477 -5.02 4.21 1.31
CA GLY A 477 -4.09 5.18 0.73
C GLY A 477 -4.42 6.63 1.06
N GLY A 478 -5.03 6.87 2.22
CA GLY A 478 -5.38 8.20 2.74
C GLY A 478 -6.49 8.89 1.96
N VAL A 479 -7.54 8.16 1.58
CA VAL A 479 -8.61 8.73 0.75
C VAL A 479 -9.35 9.86 1.45
N HIS A 480 -9.62 9.75 2.75
CA HIS A 480 -10.31 10.79 3.52
C HIS A 480 -9.39 11.94 3.93
N SER A 481 -8.08 11.71 3.92
CA SER A 481 -7.10 12.74 4.25
C SER A 481 -6.69 13.53 3.01
N ASN A 482 -6.18 12.84 2.00
CA ASN A 482 -5.70 13.48 0.76
C ASN A 482 -6.83 14.15 -0.05
N SER A 483 -8.10 13.87 0.24
CA SER A 483 -9.25 14.61 -0.29
C SER A 483 -9.23 16.10 0.08
N GLY A 484 -8.52 16.47 1.16
CA GLY A 484 -8.32 17.86 1.57
C GLY A 484 -7.77 18.76 0.46
N VAL A 485 -6.89 18.23 -0.40
CA VAL A 485 -6.28 18.99 -1.51
C VAL A 485 -7.33 19.45 -2.54
N PRO A 486 -8.10 18.55 -3.19
CA PRO A 486 -9.18 18.94 -4.08
C PRO A 486 -10.37 19.62 -3.38
N ASN A 487 -10.65 19.30 -2.10
CA ASN A 487 -11.64 20.02 -1.30
C ASN A 487 -11.31 21.51 -1.18
N HIS A 488 -10.05 21.81 -0.84
CA HIS A 488 -9.57 23.18 -0.75
C HIS A 488 -9.58 23.90 -2.10
N ALA A 489 -9.29 23.18 -3.18
CA ALA A 489 -9.42 23.71 -4.53
C ALA A 489 -10.85 24.18 -4.84
N TYR A 490 -11.87 23.37 -4.48
CA TYR A 490 -13.27 23.73 -4.67
C TYR A 490 -13.67 24.95 -3.84
N ALA A 491 -13.32 24.98 -2.55
CA ALA A 491 -13.63 26.09 -1.66
C ALA A 491 -13.03 27.42 -2.18
N LEU A 492 -11.76 27.41 -2.61
CA LEU A 492 -11.10 28.56 -3.24
C LEU A 492 -11.74 28.95 -4.57
N MET A 493 -12.19 27.98 -5.38
CA MET A 493 -12.91 28.28 -6.63
C MET A 493 -14.24 28.97 -6.36
N VAL A 494 -14.94 28.61 -5.29
CA VAL A 494 -16.23 29.22 -4.94
C VAL A 494 -16.05 30.60 -4.32
N ASP A 495 -15.25 30.73 -3.25
CA ASP A 495 -15.18 31.96 -2.44
C ASP A 495 -13.98 32.86 -2.75
N GLY A 496 -12.96 32.35 -3.45
CA GLY A 496 -11.67 33.01 -3.56
C GLY A 496 -10.93 32.99 -2.23
N GLY A 497 -10.08 33.98 -2.00
CA GLY A 497 -9.15 34.04 -0.86
C GLY A 497 -7.70 34.05 -1.30
N SER A 498 -6.78 34.03 -0.34
CA SER A 498 -5.33 34.01 -0.58
C SER A 498 -4.69 32.73 -0.03
N TYR A 499 -4.06 31.95 -0.90
CA TYR A 499 -3.44 30.68 -0.54
C TYR A 499 -2.24 30.38 -1.45
N ASN A 500 -1.10 29.98 -0.88
CA ASN A 500 0.10 29.56 -1.62
C ASN A 500 0.46 30.42 -2.86
N GLY A 501 0.42 31.75 -2.72
CA GLY A 501 0.74 32.70 -3.81
C GLY A 501 -0.41 33.02 -4.77
N PHE A 502 -1.55 32.32 -4.68
CA PHE A 502 -2.81 32.68 -5.32
C PHE A 502 -3.58 33.71 -4.47
N SER A 503 -4.31 34.62 -5.13
CA SER A 503 -5.25 35.55 -4.49
C SER A 503 -6.31 36.03 -5.48
N ASP A 504 -7.59 35.75 -5.21
CA ASP A 504 -8.74 36.19 -6.04
C ASP A 504 -10.03 36.30 -5.20
N THR A 505 -11.15 36.68 -5.82
CA THR A 505 -12.50 36.79 -5.26
C THR A 505 -13.40 35.58 -5.52
N GLY A 506 -12.89 34.55 -6.22
CA GLY A 506 -13.66 33.35 -6.54
C GLY A 506 -14.60 33.50 -7.73
N LEU A 507 -15.05 32.37 -8.26
CA LEU A 507 -15.94 32.28 -9.42
C LEU A 507 -17.42 32.31 -9.01
N GLY A 508 -17.72 31.87 -7.77
CA GLY A 508 -19.06 31.63 -7.25
C GLY A 508 -19.53 30.17 -7.42
N LEU A 509 -20.46 29.76 -6.56
CA LEU A 509 -20.92 28.37 -6.39
C LEU A 509 -21.44 27.76 -7.71
N THR A 510 -22.28 28.48 -8.45
CA THR A 510 -22.86 28.00 -9.72
C THR A 510 -21.79 27.60 -10.73
N LYS A 511 -20.79 28.47 -10.97
CA LYS A 511 -19.74 28.20 -11.96
C LYS A 511 -18.84 27.05 -11.51
N SER A 512 -18.41 27.07 -10.25
CA SER A 512 -17.54 26.03 -9.70
C SER A 512 -18.19 24.65 -9.73
N ALA A 513 -19.47 24.53 -9.36
CA ALA A 513 -20.23 23.28 -9.44
C ALA A 513 -20.35 22.77 -10.89
N HIS A 514 -20.63 23.63 -11.86
CA HIS A 514 -20.69 23.21 -13.27
C HIS A 514 -19.33 22.76 -13.82
N ILE A 515 -18.24 23.44 -13.44
CA ILE A 515 -16.88 23.03 -13.82
C ILE A 515 -16.56 21.67 -13.21
N HIS A 516 -16.83 21.48 -11.91
CA HIS A 516 -16.53 20.22 -11.21
C HIS A 516 -17.37 19.05 -11.74
N TRP A 517 -18.65 19.27 -12.04
CA TRP A 517 -19.50 18.24 -12.64
C TRP A 517 -19.01 17.84 -14.04
N ALA A 518 -18.68 18.83 -14.88
CA ALA A 518 -18.12 18.56 -16.21
C ALA A 518 -16.77 17.85 -16.12
N ALA A 519 -15.91 18.23 -15.16
CA ALA A 519 -14.64 17.55 -14.90
C ALA A 519 -14.86 16.10 -14.41
N GLN A 520 -15.79 15.86 -13.47
CA GLN A 520 -16.11 14.54 -12.93
C GLN A 520 -16.49 13.56 -14.05
N ASN A 521 -17.24 14.02 -15.04
CA ASN A 521 -17.66 13.23 -16.20
C ASN A 521 -16.54 12.99 -17.25
N MET A 522 -15.38 13.62 -17.10
CA MET A 522 -14.19 13.38 -17.93
C MET A 522 -13.19 12.42 -17.27
N LEU A 523 -13.29 12.21 -15.95
CA LEU A 523 -12.42 11.31 -15.21
C LEU A 523 -12.73 9.84 -15.53
N THR A 524 -11.78 8.99 -15.14
CA THR A 524 -11.82 7.54 -15.33
C THR A 524 -11.49 6.84 -14.00
N PRO A 525 -11.67 5.51 -13.88
CA PRO A 525 -11.52 4.84 -12.59
C PRO A 525 -10.18 5.05 -11.88
N SER A 526 -9.07 5.19 -12.61
CA SER A 526 -7.74 5.39 -12.04
C SER A 526 -7.25 6.84 -12.13
N SER A 527 -8.15 7.80 -12.36
CA SER A 527 -7.75 9.20 -12.53
C SER A 527 -7.16 9.75 -11.23
N ASN A 528 -6.05 10.47 -11.38
CA ASN A 528 -5.27 11.03 -10.28
C ASN A 528 -5.38 12.57 -10.23
N PHE A 529 -4.64 13.24 -9.36
CA PHE A 529 -4.73 14.71 -9.21
C PHE A 529 -4.32 15.48 -10.46
N VAL A 530 -3.37 14.95 -11.24
CA VAL A 530 -2.97 15.55 -12.53
C VAL A 530 -4.11 15.45 -13.54
N ASP A 531 -4.76 14.28 -13.62
CA ASP A 531 -5.93 14.09 -14.49
C ASP A 531 -7.09 15.01 -14.09
N HIS A 532 -7.29 15.21 -12.78
CA HIS A 532 -8.31 16.13 -12.26
C HIS A 532 -8.00 17.59 -12.61
N ALA A 533 -6.74 18.02 -12.49
CA ALA A 533 -6.31 19.34 -12.94
C ALA A 533 -6.60 19.56 -14.44
N ASP A 534 -6.25 18.59 -15.29
CA ASP A 534 -6.55 18.63 -16.73
C ASP A 534 -8.06 18.66 -17.01
N ALA A 535 -8.85 17.90 -16.25
CA ALA A 535 -10.30 17.86 -16.37
C ALA A 535 -10.95 19.19 -15.97
N LEU A 536 -10.49 19.84 -14.90
CA LEU A 536 -10.99 21.15 -14.45
C LEU A 536 -10.70 22.26 -15.47
N GLU A 537 -9.48 22.33 -16.01
CA GLU A 537 -9.13 23.32 -17.04
C GLU A 537 -9.93 23.08 -18.33
N THR A 538 -10.06 21.82 -18.73
CA THR A 538 -10.83 21.41 -19.92
C THR A 538 -12.31 21.74 -19.75
N ALA A 539 -12.89 21.43 -18.58
CA ALA A 539 -14.27 21.73 -18.24
C ALA A 539 -14.53 23.24 -18.26
N CYS A 540 -13.66 24.05 -17.62
CA CYS A 540 -13.79 25.50 -17.63
C CYS A 540 -13.74 26.07 -19.06
N SER A 541 -12.78 25.60 -19.87
CA SER A 541 -12.67 26.02 -21.26
C SER A 541 -13.91 25.64 -22.08
N ALA A 542 -14.43 24.43 -21.89
CA ALA A 542 -15.61 23.93 -22.60
C ALA A 542 -16.89 24.70 -22.23
N LEU A 543 -16.99 25.18 -20.99
CA LEU A 543 -18.15 25.93 -20.50
C LEU A 543 -18.05 27.45 -20.72
N THR A 544 -16.91 27.95 -21.22
CA THR A 544 -16.69 29.37 -21.45
C THR A 544 -17.73 29.96 -22.41
N GLY A 545 -18.43 31.02 -21.96
CA GLY A 545 -19.46 31.71 -22.73
C GLY A 545 -20.81 30.98 -22.81
N ILE A 546 -20.98 29.86 -22.10
CA ILE A 546 -22.26 29.13 -21.99
C ILE A 546 -23.05 29.68 -20.80
N GLU A 547 -24.33 29.96 -21.00
CA GLU A 547 -25.29 30.28 -19.92
C GLU A 547 -25.56 29.01 -19.11
N LEU A 548 -25.21 29.06 -17.82
CA LEU A 548 -25.32 27.94 -16.89
C LEU A 548 -26.74 27.82 -16.32
N SER A 549 -27.11 26.62 -15.89
CA SER A 549 -28.36 26.39 -15.16
C SER A 549 -28.22 26.84 -13.70
N GLY A 550 -29.31 27.19 -13.06
CA GLY A 550 -29.39 27.39 -11.62
C GLY A 550 -29.34 26.04 -10.90
N LEU A 551 -28.67 26.01 -9.74
CA LEU A 551 -28.46 24.77 -8.98
C LEU A 551 -29.76 24.25 -8.33
N GLU A 552 -30.69 25.15 -7.97
CA GLU A 552 -31.92 24.81 -7.24
C GLU A 552 -33.14 24.57 -8.15
N ASP A 553 -33.21 25.19 -9.33
CA ASP A 553 -34.44 25.24 -10.13
C ASP A 553 -34.27 24.89 -11.61
N GLY A 554 -33.01 24.69 -12.06
CA GLY A 554 -32.66 24.37 -13.44
C GLY A 554 -33.00 25.48 -14.44
N LEU A 555 -33.42 26.66 -13.98
CA LEU A 555 -33.65 27.82 -14.82
C LEU A 555 -32.31 28.46 -15.20
N PRO A 556 -32.21 29.26 -16.28
CA PRO A 556 -30.97 29.95 -16.59
C PRO A 556 -30.53 30.86 -15.44
N SER A 557 -29.33 30.66 -14.90
CA SER A 557 -28.80 31.41 -13.74
C SER A 557 -28.42 32.85 -14.10
N GLY A 558 -28.22 33.12 -15.39
CA GLY A 558 -27.65 34.38 -15.88
C GLY A 558 -26.13 34.47 -15.71
N GLU A 559 -25.48 33.41 -15.21
CA GLU A 559 -24.03 33.33 -15.10
C GLU A 559 -23.41 32.65 -16.33
N THR A 560 -22.24 33.15 -16.73
CA THR A 560 -21.41 32.58 -17.80
C THR A 560 -19.95 32.59 -17.37
N ILE A 561 -19.21 31.53 -17.67
CA ILE A 561 -17.77 31.45 -17.42
C ILE A 561 -17.00 32.25 -18.48
N THR A 562 -15.97 32.97 -18.07
CA THR A 562 -15.09 33.77 -18.89
C THR A 562 -13.68 33.16 -19.00
N VAL A 563 -12.94 33.57 -20.03
CA VAL A 563 -11.54 33.14 -20.20
C VAL A 563 -10.65 33.55 -19.01
N SER A 564 -10.92 34.71 -18.39
CA SER A 564 -10.18 35.14 -17.20
C SER A 564 -10.44 34.25 -15.99
N GLU A 565 -11.68 33.80 -15.80
CA GLU A 565 -12.05 32.87 -14.73
C GLU A 565 -11.39 31.51 -14.93
N CYS A 566 -11.22 31.03 -16.18
CA CYS A 566 -10.41 29.82 -16.41
C CYS A 566 -8.92 30.04 -16.10
N GLY A 567 -8.41 31.27 -16.22
CA GLY A 567 -7.10 31.62 -15.68
C GLY A 567 -7.01 31.54 -14.16
N GLN A 568 -8.11 31.82 -13.45
CA GLN A 568 -8.20 31.66 -11.98
C GLN A 568 -8.23 30.18 -11.60
N VAL A 569 -8.99 29.34 -12.32
CA VAL A 569 -8.98 27.88 -12.12
C VAL A 569 -7.56 27.31 -12.24
N ALA A 570 -6.83 27.68 -13.29
CA ALA A 570 -5.43 27.26 -13.48
C ALA A 570 -4.51 27.74 -12.33
N ALA A 571 -4.74 28.94 -11.79
CA ALA A 571 -3.98 29.47 -10.67
C ALA A 571 -4.28 28.73 -9.36
N ILE A 572 -5.54 28.34 -9.10
CA ILE A 572 -5.94 27.55 -7.93
C ILE A 572 -5.35 26.14 -8.01
N ILE A 573 -5.43 25.48 -9.18
CA ILE A 573 -4.77 24.19 -9.45
C ILE A 573 -3.28 24.24 -9.10
N THR A 574 -2.62 25.37 -9.42
CA THR A 574 -1.21 25.59 -9.06
C THR A 574 -1.03 25.80 -7.56
N ALA A 575 -1.92 26.54 -6.91
CA ALA A 575 -1.84 26.86 -5.48
C ALA A 575 -2.00 25.64 -4.57
N VAL A 576 -2.91 24.72 -4.91
CA VAL A 576 -3.09 23.46 -4.18
C VAL A 576 -2.20 22.32 -4.72
N GLU A 577 -1.43 22.61 -5.78
CA GLU A 577 -0.38 21.74 -6.31
C GLU A 577 -0.86 20.42 -6.92
N LEU A 578 -2.06 20.36 -7.53
CA LEU A 578 -2.60 19.13 -8.14
C LEU A 578 -1.69 18.47 -9.19
N ARG A 579 -0.77 19.24 -9.80
CA ARG A 579 0.22 18.73 -10.78
C ARG A 579 1.58 18.38 -10.19
N THR A 580 1.79 18.64 -8.92
CA THR A 580 3.03 18.37 -8.22
C THR A 580 3.01 16.92 -7.73
N PRO A 581 4.04 16.11 -8.01
CA PRO A 581 4.14 14.78 -7.41
C PRO A 581 4.41 14.88 -5.91
N PRO A 582 3.89 13.96 -5.06
CA PRO A 582 4.11 13.97 -3.62
C PRO A 582 5.50 13.43 -3.27
N THR A 583 6.55 14.18 -3.62
CA THR A 583 7.95 13.76 -3.45
C THR A 583 8.34 13.51 -2.00
N GLN A 584 7.65 14.14 -1.04
CA GLN A 584 7.84 13.91 0.39
C GLN A 584 7.48 12.49 0.83
N CYS A 585 6.73 11.75 0.02
CA CYS A 585 6.45 10.33 0.30
C CYS A 585 7.67 9.43 0.12
N GLY A 586 8.74 9.89 -0.54
CA GLY A 586 9.99 9.13 -0.67
C GLY A 586 9.79 7.74 -1.28
N TYR A 587 8.87 7.62 -2.24
CA TYR A 587 8.60 6.36 -2.93
C TYR A 587 9.79 5.99 -3.82
N GLU A 588 10.76 5.28 -3.22
CA GLU A 588 11.95 4.82 -3.91
C GLU A 588 11.71 3.45 -4.56
N PRO A 589 12.26 3.22 -5.77
CA PRO A 589 12.33 1.89 -6.34
C PRO A 589 13.09 0.93 -5.43
N LEU A 590 12.69 -0.34 -5.40
CA LEU A 590 13.42 -1.37 -4.65
C LEU A 590 14.84 -1.55 -5.22
N LEU A 591 15.00 -1.39 -6.53
CA LEU A 591 16.27 -1.48 -7.24
C LEU A 591 16.66 -0.12 -7.82
N ALA A 592 17.86 0.35 -7.49
CA ALA A 592 18.38 1.59 -8.03
C ALA A 592 18.61 1.47 -9.54
N ALA A 593 18.20 2.51 -10.28
CA ALA A 593 18.47 2.63 -11.70
C ALA A 593 19.91 3.09 -11.96
N GLY A 594 20.40 2.91 -13.19
CA GLY A 594 21.65 3.51 -13.64
C GLY A 594 22.91 2.83 -13.12
N ALA A 595 22.92 1.50 -13.11
CA ALA A 595 24.10 0.72 -12.75
C ALA A 595 25.37 1.21 -13.51
N PRO A 596 26.54 1.29 -12.83
CA PRO A 596 27.81 1.58 -13.48
C PRO A 596 28.07 0.66 -14.67
N ALA A 597 28.78 1.15 -15.68
CA ALA A 597 29.15 0.28 -16.80
C ALA A 597 30.00 -0.88 -16.29
N LEU A 598 29.76 -2.11 -16.76
CA LEU A 598 30.60 -3.25 -16.41
C LEU A 598 32.06 -2.94 -16.77
N CYS A 599 32.97 -3.19 -15.82
CA CYS A 599 34.39 -2.83 -15.91
C CYS A 599 34.67 -1.33 -16.08
N GLU A 600 33.79 -0.45 -15.60
CA GLU A 600 34.05 0.99 -15.56
C GLU A 600 35.38 1.27 -14.88
N SER A 601 36.26 2.01 -15.55
CA SER A 601 37.66 2.27 -15.15
C SER A 601 38.61 1.05 -15.06
N GLN A 602 38.10 -0.18 -15.22
CA GLN A 602 38.83 -1.46 -15.09
C GLN A 602 39.13 -2.13 -16.46
N GLY A 603 38.91 -1.42 -17.56
CA GLY A 603 39.22 -1.87 -18.93
C GLY A 603 37.99 -2.37 -19.69
N SER A 604 38.16 -3.41 -20.51
CA SER A 604 37.06 -3.99 -21.30
C SER A 604 36.52 -5.26 -20.67
N VAL A 605 35.20 -5.41 -20.66
CA VAL A 605 34.47 -6.63 -20.26
C VAL A 605 34.97 -7.82 -21.06
N GLN A 606 35.38 -8.88 -20.36
CA GLN A 606 35.71 -10.19 -20.91
C GLN A 606 34.66 -11.19 -20.43
N SER A 607 33.54 -11.23 -21.13
CA SER A 607 32.45 -12.18 -20.90
C SER A 607 32.91 -13.61 -21.20
N PHE A 608 32.70 -14.51 -20.26
CA PHE A 608 32.95 -15.95 -20.45
C PHE A 608 31.69 -16.81 -20.27
N PHE A 609 30.61 -16.22 -19.77
CA PHE A 609 29.27 -16.79 -19.77
C PHE A 609 28.23 -15.68 -19.89
N SER A 610 27.18 -15.91 -20.68
CA SER A 610 26.07 -14.98 -20.82
C SER A 610 24.78 -15.71 -21.16
N GLU A 611 23.66 -15.26 -20.59
CA GLU A 611 22.32 -15.74 -20.92
C GLU A 611 21.30 -14.60 -20.88
N ASP A 612 20.50 -14.45 -21.93
CA ASP A 612 19.49 -13.39 -22.10
C ASP A 612 18.06 -13.94 -22.28
N PHE A 613 17.86 -15.26 -22.25
CA PHE A 613 16.57 -15.96 -22.37
C PHE A 613 15.75 -15.64 -23.63
N GLU A 614 16.31 -14.92 -24.61
CA GLU A 614 15.62 -14.46 -25.83
C GLU A 614 15.28 -15.60 -26.81
N ALA A 615 15.71 -16.82 -26.50
CA ALA A 615 15.32 -18.03 -27.21
C ALA A 615 13.86 -18.47 -26.94
N ASN A 616 13.16 -17.84 -25.99
CA ASN A 616 11.80 -18.20 -25.55
C ASN A 616 11.68 -19.67 -25.12
N ALA A 617 12.70 -20.15 -24.41
CA ALA A 617 12.76 -21.48 -23.83
C ALA A 617 13.85 -21.51 -22.75
N LEU A 618 13.71 -22.40 -21.77
CA LEU A 618 14.77 -22.66 -20.81
C LEU A 618 16.03 -23.14 -21.56
N PRO A 619 17.18 -22.44 -21.47
CA PRO A 619 18.36 -22.76 -22.24
C PRO A 619 18.98 -24.10 -21.81
N ALA A 620 19.81 -24.70 -22.67
CA ALA A 620 20.37 -26.01 -22.41
C ALA A 620 21.31 -25.99 -21.19
N GLY A 621 21.08 -26.91 -20.24
CA GLY A 621 21.88 -27.04 -19.02
C GLY A 621 21.33 -26.28 -17.82
N TRP A 622 20.37 -25.37 -18.03
CA TRP A 622 19.61 -24.77 -16.94
C TRP A 622 18.59 -25.77 -16.39
N THR A 623 18.39 -25.76 -15.08
CA THR A 623 17.42 -26.63 -14.41
C THR A 623 16.51 -25.84 -13.49
N VAL A 624 15.24 -26.22 -13.46
CA VAL A 624 14.23 -25.66 -12.55
C VAL A 624 13.81 -26.77 -11.60
N SER A 625 13.81 -26.48 -10.32
CA SER A 625 13.36 -27.41 -9.27
C SER A 625 12.70 -26.65 -8.11
N THR A 626 12.28 -27.41 -7.11
CA THR A 626 11.79 -26.89 -5.85
C THR A 626 12.48 -27.60 -4.70
N HIS A 627 12.63 -26.92 -3.57
CA HIS A 627 13.13 -27.51 -2.33
C HIS A 627 12.47 -26.82 -1.13
N ASP A 628 12.62 -27.44 0.04
CA ASP A 628 12.07 -26.97 1.32
C ASP A 628 10.57 -26.64 1.27
N VAL A 629 9.82 -27.38 0.43
CA VAL A 629 8.36 -27.25 0.32
C VAL A 629 7.70 -27.85 1.54
N VAL A 630 6.96 -27.02 2.28
CA VAL A 630 6.32 -27.37 3.55
C VAL A 630 5.24 -28.44 3.35
N ASP A 631 4.35 -28.25 2.37
CA ASP A 631 3.38 -29.28 1.94
C ASP A 631 3.42 -29.51 0.42
N PRO A 632 4.17 -30.53 -0.05
CA PRO A 632 4.24 -30.83 -1.48
C PRO A 632 2.92 -31.27 -2.12
N ALA A 633 1.89 -31.61 -1.34
CA ALA A 633 0.59 -32.01 -1.87
C ALA A 633 -0.25 -30.82 -2.33
N THR A 634 0.04 -29.62 -1.81
CA THR A 634 -0.74 -28.41 -2.07
C THR A 634 0.07 -27.26 -2.66
N PHE A 635 1.40 -27.34 -2.69
CA PHE A 635 2.26 -26.35 -3.35
C PHE A 635 2.01 -26.29 -4.88
N ASP A 636 1.29 -25.26 -5.32
CA ASP A 636 0.85 -25.07 -6.71
C ASP A 636 1.77 -24.16 -7.54
N SER A 637 2.85 -23.61 -6.95
CA SER A 637 3.80 -22.79 -7.70
C SER A 637 4.35 -23.52 -8.95
N PRO A 638 4.22 -22.94 -10.16
CA PRO A 638 4.69 -23.56 -11.40
C PRO A 638 6.22 -23.55 -11.54
N GLY A 639 6.94 -22.93 -10.60
CA GLY A 639 8.38 -22.71 -10.65
C GLY A 639 8.80 -21.70 -11.71
N TRP A 640 10.11 -21.68 -12.00
CA TRP A 640 10.69 -20.77 -12.98
C TRP A 640 10.31 -21.15 -14.41
N THR A 641 9.93 -20.15 -15.21
CA THR A 641 9.58 -20.30 -16.63
C THR A 641 10.15 -19.14 -17.45
N VAL A 642 10.32 -19.31 -18.76
CA VAL A 642 10.68 -18.21 -19.66
C VAL A 642 9.41 -17.65 -20.29
N ILE A 643 9.14 -16.35 -20.09
CA ILE A 643 7.92 -15.68 -20.55
C ILE A 643 8.26 -14.38 -21.29
N GLY A 644 7.33 -13.90 -22.13
CA GLY A 644 7.53 -12.70 -22.96
C GLY A 644 6.56 -11.55 -22.73
N ASP A 645 5.75 -11.61 -21.68
CA ASP A 645 4.89 -10.50 -21.25
C ASP A 645 5.61 -9.76 -20.10
N LEU A 646 6.68 -9.05 -20.44
CA LEU A 646 7.60 -8.48 -19.47
C LEU A 646 7.10 -7.14 -18.89
N PRO A 647 7.39 -6.83 -17.62
CA PRO A 647 7.14 -5.51 -17.05
C PRO A 647 7.80 -4.38 -17.85
N VAL A 648 7.17 -3.21 -17.87
CA VAL A 648 7.68 -2.02 -18.58
C VAL A 648 9.10 -1.68 -18.10
N GLY A 649 9.99 -1.38 -19.05
CA GLY A 649 11.41 -1.12 -18.76
C GLY A 649 12.34 -2.32 -19.01
N ALA A 650 11.79 -3.50 -19.30
CA ALA A 650 12.57 -4.68 -19.66
C ALA A 650 13.42 -4.45 -20.92
N ASN A 651 14.61 -5.04 -20.93
CA ASN A 651 15.57 -4.91 -22.02
C ASN A 651 15.59 -6.18 -22.88
N GLY A 652 14.50 -6.47 -23.59
CA GLY A 652 14.37 -7.74 -24.29
C GLY A 652 12.92 -8.04 -24.67
N SER A 653 12.67 -9.25 -25.14
CA SER A 653 11.33 -9.78 -25.35
C SER A 653 11.01 -10.95 -24.43
N PHE A 654 12.00 -11.58 -23.79
CA PHE A 654 11.80 -12.72 -22.89
C PHE A 654 12.71 -12.65 -21.67
N ALA A 655 12.24 -13.17 -20.53
CA ALA A 655 13.03 -13.27 -19.30
C ALA A 655 12.63 -14.54 -18.53
N ALA A 656 13.49 -15.01 -17.64
CA ALA A 656 13.14 -16.04 -16.67
C ALA A 656 12.27 -15.43 -15.57
N PHE A 657 11.20 -16.11 -15.16
CA PHE A 657 10.21 -15.62 -14.21
C PHE A 657 9.78 -16.72 -13.25
N ALA A 658 9.84 -16.44 -11.95
CA ALA A 658 9.19 -17.22 -10.91
C ALA A 658 8.04 -16.41 -10.31
N PRO A 659 6.80 -16.95 -10.28
CA PRO A 659 5.66 -16.25 -9.71
C PRO A 659 5.65 -16.33 -8.19
N ASN A 660 5.17 -15.26 -7.55
CA ASN A 660 4.72 -15.27 -6.17
C ASN A 660 3.18 -15.29 -6.16
N LEU A 661 2.58 -16.44 -5.88
CA LEU A 661 1.16 -16.71 -6.11
C LEU A 661 0.29 -16.37 -4.91
N ILE A 662 -0.82 -15.65 -5.14
CA ILE A 662 -1.92 -15.53 -4.18
C ILE A 662 -2.74 -16.83 -4.17
N ALA A 663 -2.20 -17.90 -3.61
CA ALA A 663 -2.83 -19.23 -3.57
C ALA A 663 -2.94 -19.81 -2.14
N GLY A 664 -2.05 -19.43 -1.22
CA GLY A 664 -2.09 -19.85 0.18
C GLY A 664 -3.28 -19.29 0.96
N ASN A 665 -3.73 -20.01 2.00
CA ASN A 665 -4.85 -19.61 2.86
C ASN A 665 -4.45 -19.22 4.29
N CYS A 666 -3.16 -19.04 4.55
CA CYS A 666 -2.62 -18.69 5.86
C CYS A 666 -2.99 -19.68 6.99
N ALA A 667 -3.35 -20.92 6.65
CA ALA A 667 -3.85 -21.88 7.62
C ALA A 667 -3.43 -23.34 7.35
N ALA A 668 -4.03 -23.97 6.36
CA ALA A 668 -3.90 -25.41 6.10
C ALA A 668 -3.34 -25.75 4.71
N ASP A 669 -3.37 -24.79 3.80
CA ASP A 669 -2.80 -24.87 2.46
C ASP A 669 -1.87 -23.68 2.32
N THR A 670 -0.59 -23.89 2.58
CA THR A 670 0.33 -22.81 2.91
C THR A 670 1.13 -22.30 1.72
N GLU A 671 1.22 -22.97 0.56
CA GLU A 671 2.11 -22.52 -0.55
C GLU A 671 3.56 -22.18 -0.13
N ALA A 672 3.97 -22.58 1.07
CA ALA A 672 5.26 -22.24 1.64
C ALA A 672 6.32 -23.19 1.06
N GLY A 673 7.31 -22.63 0.39
CA GLY A 673 8.30 -23.41 -0.36
C GLY A 673 9.26 -22.55 -1.15
N VAL A 674 10.31 -23.18 -1.71
CA VAL A 674 11.30 -22.49 -2.53
C VAL A 674 11.28 -23.05 -3.94
N VAL A 675 11.19 -22.16 -4.94
CA VAL A 675 11.41 -22.50 -6.35
C VAL A 675 12.75 -21.96 -6.81
N ASN A 676 13.57 -22.81 -7.44
CA ASN A 676 14.94 -22.45 -7.80
C ASN A 676 15.22 -22.62 -9.29
N LEU A 677 16.04 -21.71 -9.83
CA LEU A 677 16.61 -21.75 -11.18
C LEU A 677 18.12 -21.89 -11.08
N ASP A 678 18.64 -23.05 -11.48
CA ASP A 678 20.06 -23.36 -11.46
C ASP A 678 20.65 -23.20 -12.87
N SER A 679 21.78 -22.50 -12.94
CA SER A 679 22.59 -22.37 -14.15
C SER A 679 23.39 -23.65 -14.47
N PRO A 680 23.86 -23.82 -15.72
CA PRO A 680 24.89 -24.81 -16.04
C PRO A 680 26.17 -24.58 -15.24
N GLU A 681 27.05 -25.58 -15.16
CA GLU A 681 28.42 -25.39 -14.64
C GLU A 681 29.16 -24.32 -15.48
N ILE A 682 29.65 -23.27 -14.82
CA ILE A 682 30.42 -22.17 -15.40
C ILE A 682 31.88 -22.33 -14.97
N VAL A 683 32.80 -22.44 -15.92
CA VAL A 683 34.23 -22.59 -15.62
C VAL A 683 34.89 -21.21 -15.58
N LEU A 684 35.46 -20.86 -14.43
CA LEU A 684 36.15 -19.60 -14.25
C LEU A 684 37.48 -19.57 -15.01
N PRO A 685 37.83 -18.45 -15.66
CA PRO A 685 39.14 -18.30 -16.30
C PRO A 685 40.28 -18.42 -15.28
N ALA A 686 41.36 -19.10 -15.65
CA ALA A 686 42.47 -19.42 -14.75
C ALA A 686 43.35 -18.22 -14.29
N SER A 687 43.01 -16.98 -14.65
CA SER A 687 43.85 -15.81 -14.36
C SER A 687 43.07 -14.49 -14.26
N ALA A 688 41.79 -14.53 -13.89
CA ALA A 688 40.95 -13.33 -13.87
C ALA A 688 40.04 -13.32 -12.64
N THR A 689 39.76 -12.12 -12.12
CA THR A 689 38.77 -11.88 -11.06
C THR A 689 37.38 -12.13 -11.62
N PRO A 690 36.62 -13.09 -11.06
CA PRO A 690 35.30 -13.43 -11.56
C PRO A 690 34.23 -12.46 -11.02
N HIS A 691 33.41 -11.92 -11.92
CA HIS A 691 32.26 -11.09 -11.61
C HIS A 691 30.98 -11.69 -12.20
N VAL A 692 29.84 -11.38 -11.62
CA VAL A 692 28.52 -11.69 -12.16
C VAL A 692 27.66 -10.44 -12.16
N ALA A 693 26.92 -10.20 -13.23
CA ALA A 693 25.86 -9.21 -13.29
C ALA A 693 24.58 -9.84 -13.83
N PHE A 694 23.43 -9.34 -13.40
CA PHE A 694 22.14 -9.73 -13.96
C PHE A 694 21.12 -8.60 -13.84
N ASN A 695 20.22 -8.50 -14.81
CA ASN A 695 19.08 -7.61 -14.74
C ASN A 695 17.92 -8.34 -14.07
N HIS A 696 17.16 -7.65 -13.23
CA HIS A 696 16.00 -8.23 -12.60
C HIS A 696 14.94 -7.19 -12.25
N TRP A 697 13.74 -7.70 -12.03
CA TRP A 697 12.56 -6.97 -11.56
C TRP A 697 11.88 -7.85 -10.52
N VAL A 698 11.55 -7.29 -9.36
CA VAL A 698 10.99 -8.04 -8.23
C VAL A 698 9.79 -7.31 -7.63
N ALA A 699 8.74 -8.06 -7.32
CA ALA A 699 7.58 -7.60 -6.56
C ALA A 699 7.00 -8.76 -5.76
N THR A 700 7.28 -8.78 -4.46
CA THR A 700 6.88 -9.84 -3.51
C THR A 700 6.24 -9.23 -2.25
N GLU A 701 5.72 -10.06 -1.35
CA GLU A 701 5.28 -9.57 -0.04
C GLU A 701 6.50 -9.13 0.79
N ALA A 702 6.49 -7.86 1.22
CA ALA A 702 7.64 -7.25 1.88
C ALA A 702 7.97 -7.93 3.21
N GLY A 703 9.19 -8.44 3.32
CA GLY A 703 9.70 -9.17 4.47
C GLY A 703 9.17 -10.59 4.63
N TRP A 704 8.17 -11.03 3.86
CA TRP A 704 7.59 -12.38 4.01
C TRP A 704 7.97 -13.29 2.86
N ASP A 705 8.04 -12.73 1.65
CA ASP A 705 8.45 -13.41 0.43
C ASP A 705 9.63 -12.70 -0.21
N GLY A 706 10.49 -13.44 -0.89
CA GLY A 706 11.59 -12.81 -1.59
C GLY A 706 12.57 -13.80 -2.17
N GLY A 707 13.50 -13.26 -2.94
CA GLY A 707 14.47 -14.06 -3.67
C GLY A 707 15.92 -13.73 -3.36
N ASN A 708 16.79 -14.74 -3.43
CA ASN A 708 18.23 -14.56 -3.25
C ASN A 708 19.05 -15.33 -4.30
N LEU A 709 20.32 -14.95 -4.41
CA LEU A 709 21.29 -15.60 -5.29
C LEU A 709 22.24 -16.46 -4.44
N LYS A 710 22.39 -17.72 -4.85
CA LYS A 710 23.32 -18.69 -4.23
C LYS A 710 24.40 -19.12 -5.20
N LEU A 711 25.58 -19.42 -4.65
CA LEU A 711 26.75 -19.91 -5.37
C LEU A 711 27.11 -21.31 -4.88
N SER A 712 27.35 -22.24 -5.81
CA SER A 712 28.04 -23.50 -5.55
C SER A 712 29.40 -23.47 -6.24
N VAL A 713 30.45 -23.89 -5.55
CA VAL A 713 31.82 -23.94 -6.07
C VAL A 713 32.33 -25.38 -6.04
N ASN A 714 32.85 -25.84 -7.16
CA ASN A 714 33.41 -27.18 -7.37
C ASN A 714 32.46 -28.32 -6.93
N ASN A 715 31.17 -28.19 -7.26
CA ASN A 715 30.10 -29.11 -6.85
C ASN A 715 29.90 -29.22 -5.32
N GLY A 716 30.26 -28.16 -4.58
CA GLY A 716 29.92 -27.99 -3.17
C GLY A 716 28.45 -27.64 -2.94
N PRO A 717 28.04 -27.44 -1.67
CA PRO A 717 26.69 -26.96 -1.35
C PRO A 717 26.46 -25.56 -1.92
N PHE A 718 25.21 -25.23 -2.22
CA PHE A 718 24.82 -23.86 -2.53
C PHE A 718 24.83 -23.02 -1.27
N VAL A 719 25.53 -21.90 -1.30
CA VAL A 719 25.63 -20.92 -0.20
C VAL A 719 25.11 -19.58 -0.70
N VAL A 720 24.36 -18.85 0.12
CA VAL A 720 23.87 -17.50 -0.20
C VAL A 720 25.06 -16.57 -0.41
N ILE A 721 25.07 -15.85 -1.54
CA ILE A 721 26.04 -14.78 -1.75
C ILE A 721 25.66 -13.63 -0.81
N PRO A 722 26.54 -13.19 0.10
CA PRO A 722 26.21 -12.15 1.07
C PRO A 722 26.05 -10.78 0.40
N ALA A 723 25.30 -9.88 1.04
CA ALA A 723 25.08 -8.51 0.54
C ALA A 723 26.39 -7.75 0.29
N SER A 724 27.43 -8.02 1.07
CA SER A 724 28.77 -7.41 0.94
C SER A 724 29.50 -7.74 -0.37
N ALA A 725 29.09 -8.79 -1.09
CA ALA A 725 29.67 -9.15 -2.38
C ALA A 725 29.08 -8.34 -3.55
N TYR A 726 27.97 -7.63 -3.33
CA TYR A 726 27.33 -6.81 -4.35
C TYR A 726 28.00 -5.44 -4.42
N SER A 727 28.53 -5.10 -5.59
CA SER A 727 29.07 -3.76 -5.88
C SER A 727 27.98 -2.77 -6.30
N PHE A 728 26.80 -3.26 -6.73
CA PHE A 728 25.64 -2.45 -7.04
C PHE A 728 24.34 -3.26 -6.89
N ASN A 729 23.28 -2.64 -6.35
CA ASN A 729 21.98 -3.26 -6.01
C ASN A 729 22.11 -4.58 -5.24
N SER A 730 22.50 -4.50 -3.95
CA SER A 730 22.43 -5.62 -3.00
C SER A 730 21.00 -5.89 -2.56
N TYR A 731 20.80 -6.95 -1.76
CA TYR A 731 19.53 -7.20 -1.09
C TYR A 731 19.06 -5.98 -0.28
N ASN A 732 17.76 -5.70 -0.34
CA ASN A 732 17.12 -4.59 0.35
C ASN A 732 16.60 -4.97 1.75
N GLY A 733 16.68 -6.25 2.12
CA GLY A 733 16.29 -6.74 3.44
C GLY A 733 16.59 -8.22 3.63
N ALA A 734 15.91 -8.82 4.59
CA ALA A 734 15.90 -10.25 4.85
C ALA A 734 14.46 -10.74 4.98
N ILE A 735 14.26 -12.03 4.80
CA ILE A 735 12.96 -12.66 5.08
C ILE A 735 12.79 -12.72 6.60
N ASN A 736 11.67 -12.22 7.09
CA ASN A 736 11.28 -12.23 8.48
C ASN A 736 11.17 -13.67 9.01
N ALA A 737 11.27 -13.82 10.32
CA ALA A 737 10.97 -15.08 10.97
C ALA A 737 9.52 -15.51 10.68
N GLY A 738 9.35 -16.65 10.00
CA GLY A 738 8.06 -17.10 9.51
C GLY A 738 8.08 -18.53 8.98
N ASP A 739 7.04 -18.91 8.24
CA ASP A 739 6.94 -20.22 7.59
C ASP A 739 7.56 -20.26 6.19
N ASN A 740 8.02 -19.12 5.65
CA ASN A 740 8.89 -19.09 4.49
C ASN A 740 10.21 -19.83 4.78
N PRO A 741 10.59 -20.85 3.98
CA PRO A 741 11.83 -21.61 4.22
C PRO A 741 13.13 -20.79 4.09
N LEU A 742 13.07 -19.60 3.50
CA LEU A 742 14.18 -18.65 3.45
C LEU A 742 14.24 -17.70 4.65
N SER A 743 13.44 -17.93 5.70
CA SER A 743 13.44 -17.17 6.95
C SER A 743 14.86 -16.81 7.42
N ASN A 744 15.04 -15.53 7.77
CA ASN A 744 16.30 -14.87 8.17
C ASN A 744 17.40 -14.78 7.11
N GLN A 745 17.19 -15.29 5.89
CA GLN A 745 18.16 -15.11 4.81
C GLN A 745 17.99 -13.73 4.18
N PRO A 746 19.11 -13.08 3.77
CA PRO A 746 19.03 -11.84 3.02
C PRO A 746 18.38 -12.11 1.65
N ALA A 747 17.53 -11.19 1.21
CA ALA A 747 16.71 -11.36 0.02
C ALA A 747 16.28 -10.02 -0.61
N PHE A 748 15.99 -10.06 -1.90
CA PHE A 748 15.18 -9.04 -2.57
C PHE A 748 13.71 -9.27 -2.20
N THR A 749 13.11 -8.36 -1.43
CA THR A 749 11.77 -8.54 -0.87
C THR A 749 10.95 -7.25 -0.90
N GLY A 750 9.66 -7.34 -1.27
CA GLY A 750 8.74 -6.20 -1.35
C GLY A 750 8.52 -5.69 -2.77
N THR A 751 8.03 -4.46 -2.88
CA THR A 751 7.70 -3.75 -4.12
C THR A 751 8.34 -2.35 -4.12
N ASP A 752 8.27 -1.64 -5.25
CA ASP A 752 8.63 -0.21 -5.25
C ASP A 752 7.69 0.56 -4.31
N GLY A 753 8.20 1.61 -3.66
CA GLY A 753 7.40 2.43 -2.74
C GLY A 753 6.11 2.94 -3.40
N GLY A 754 4.97 2.78 -2.72
CA GLY A 754 3.67 3.23 -3.23
C GLY A 754 3.13 2.43 -4.43
N SER A 755 3.73 1.29 -4.77
CA SER A 755 3.37 0.44 -5.91
C SER A 755 3.15 -1.02 -5.50
N LEU A 756 2.33 -1.76 -6.25
CA LEU A 756 2.22 -3.22 -6.16
C LEU A 756 3.19 -3.95 -7.13
N GLY A 757 3.95 -3.20 -7.92
CA GLY A 757 4.98 -3.71 -8.81
C GLY A 757 6.36 -3.16 -8.45
N GLY A 758 7.40 -3.68 -9.10
CA GLY A 758 8.76 -3.16 -9.02
C GLY A 758 9.17 -2.34 -10.25
N SER A 759 10.48 -2.09 -10.33
CA SER A 759 11.19 -1.55 -11.49
C SER A 759 12.38 -2.43 -11.84
N TRP A 760 12.84 -2.35 -13.10
CA TRP A 760 14.02 -3.09 -13.55
C TRP A 760 15.30 -2.42 -13.03
N GLY A 761 16.17 -3.22 -12.42
CA GLY A 761 17.53 -2.84 -12.04
C GLY A 761 18.54 -3.90 -12.44
N GLN A 762 19.83 -3.57 -12.33
CA GLN A 762 20.92 -4.52 -12.50
C GLN A 762 21.63 -4.72 -11.18
N SER A 763 21.90 -5.95 -10.78
CA SER A 763 22.82 -6.26 -9.68
C SER A 763 24.18 -6.63 -10.25
N GLN A 764 25.25 -6.16 -9.61
CA GLN A 764 26.64 -6.47 -9.96
C GLN A 764 27.34 -7.05 -8.73
N ILE A 765 28.04 -8.17 -8.90
CA ILE A 765 28.59 -9.00 -7.83
C ILE A 765 30.05 -9.32 -8.12
N ASP A 766 30.90 -9.09 -7.13
CA ASP A 766 32.29 -9.56 -7.11
C ASP A 766 32.36 -10.94 -6.44
N LEU A 767 32.88 -11.94 -7.16
CA LEU A 767 33.01 -13.31 -6.64
C LEU A 767 34.43 -13.60 -6.12
N PHE A 768 35.31 -12.62 -6.07
CA PHE A 768 36.61 -12.78 -5.44
C PHE A 768 36.44 -13.16 -3.95
N GLY A 769 37.33 -14.02 -3.45
CA GLY A 769 37.20 -14.67 -2.15
C GLY A 769 36.21 -15.84 -2.13
N TYR A 770 35.08 -15.74 -2.83
CA TYR A 770 34.06 -16.81 -2.86
C TYR A 770 34.37 -17.92 -3.87
N ALA A 771 35.07 -17.62 -4.97
CA ALA A 771 35.53 -18.60 -5.94
C ALA A 771 36.93 -18.24 -6.49
N SER A 772 37.77 -19.24 -6.71
CA SER A 772 39.14 -19.06 -7.20
C SER A 772 39.23 -19.18 -8.73
N PRO A 773 40.22 -18.52 -9.38
CA PRO A 773 40.49 -18.70 -10.79
C PRO A 773 40.68 -20.18 -11.17
N GLY A 774 39.91 -20.66 -12.14
CA GLY A 774 39.90 -22.06 -12.58
C GLY A 774 38.89 -22.96 -11.88
N ASP A 775 38.19 -22.47 -10.84
CA ASP A 775 37.07 -23.20 -10.24
C ASP A 775 35.91 -23.35 -11.22
N THR A 776 35.05 -24.33 -10.94
CA THR A 776 33.75 -24.47 -11.60
C THR A 776 32.68 -23.97 -10.65
N ILE A 777 31.84 -23.03 -11.08
CA ILE A 777 30.75 -22.49 -10.27
C ILE A 777 29.38 -22.83 -10.85
N GLN A 778 28.35 -22.82 -10.02
CA GLN A 778 26.95 -22.74 -10.44
C GLN A 778 26.23 -21.65 -9.65
N LEU A 779 25.43 -20.86 -10.36
CA LEU A 779 24.49 -19.88 -9.82
C LEU A 779 23.11 -20.52 -9.63
N ARG A 780 22.43 -20.16 -8.53
CA ARG A 780 21.06 -20.55 -8.20
C ARG A 780 20.24 -19.33 -7.79
N PHE A 781 19.13 -19.09 -8.46
CA PHE A 781 18.15 -18.05 -8.10
C PHE A 781 16.99 -18.70 -7.35
N ASP A 782 16.90 -18.47 -6.05
CA ASP A 782 15.83 -19.00 -5.19
C ASP A 782 14.76 -17.93 -5.00
N LEU A 783 13.49 -18.26 -5.23
CA LEU A 783 12.35 -17.48 -4.75
C LEU A 783 11.63 -18.30 -3.68
N GLY A 784 11.65 -17.82 -2.44
CA GLY A 784 10.94 -18.42 -1.33
C GLY A 784 9.62 -17.71 -1.09
N THR A 785 8.56 -18.50 -0.88
CA THR A 785 7.23 -18.02 -0.51
C THR A 785 6.80 -18.54 0.85
N ASP A 786 6.01 -17.74 1.55
CA ASP A 786 5.40 -18.05 2.84
C ASP A 786 4.00 -18.68 2.69
N GLY A 787 3.31 -18.85 3.83
CA GLY A 787 1.96 -19.37 3.99
C GLY A 787 0.82 -18.69 3.21
N CYS A 788 1.08 -17.49 2.70
CA CYS A 788 0.12 -16.41 2.70
C CYS A 788 0.29 -15.47 1.51
N ASN A 789 -0.83 -15.14 0.86
CA ASN A 789 -0.86 -14.09 -0.16
C ASN A 789 0.28 -14.23 -1.19
N GLY A 790 0.68 -13.14 -1.81
CA GLY A 790 1.64 -13.09 -2.90
C GLY A 790 1.40 -11.84 -3.73
N VAL A 791 2.35 -11.46 -4.57
CA VAL A 791 2.22 -10.24 -5.38
C VAL A 791 2.36 -10.55 -6.87
N SER A 792 3.57 -10.46 -7.43
CA SER A 792 3.84 -10.84 -8.83
C SER A 792 4.91 -11.90 -8.91
N GLY A 793 6.06 -11.69 -8.25
CA GLY A 793 7.20 -12.60 -8.27
C GLY A 793 8.48 -11.92 -8.73
N TRP A 794 9.37 -12.70 -9.34
CA TRP A 794 10.73 -12.28 -9.67
C TRP A 794 11.09 -12.63 -11.12
N TYR A 795 11.47 -11.62 -11.90
CA TYR A 795 12.03 -11.75 -13.24
C TYR A 795 13.55 -11.60 -13.18
N VAL A 796 14.27 -12.46 -13.90
CA VAL A 796 15.73 -12.42 -14.06
C VAL A 796 16.06 -12.50 -15.55
N ASP A 797 16.98 -11.66 -16.00
CA ASP A 797 17.37 -11.50 -17.39
C ASP A 797 18.83 -11.05 -17.51
N SER A 798 19.42 -11.17 -18.71
CA SER A 798 20.73 -10.64 -19.08
C SER A 798 21.83 -10.98 -18.06
N ILE A 799 21.94 -12.26 -17.71
CA ILE A 799 22.95 -12.77 -16.79
C ILE A 799 24.28 -12.79 -17.52
N GLU A 800 25.31 -12.19 -16.95
CA GLU A 800 26.66 -12.14 -17.51
C GLU A 800 27.69 -12.46 -16.44
N ALA A 801 28.50 -13.51 -16.66
CA ALA A 801 29.71 -13.75 -15.89
C ALA A 801 30.93 -13.29 -16.68
N TYR A 802 31.68 -12.38 -16.09
CA TYR A 802 32.73 -11.64 -16.78
C TYR A 802 33.96 -11.40 -15.90
N SER A 803 35.01 -10.88 -16.53
CA SER A 803 36.19 -10.34 -15.87
C SER A 803 36.61 -9.05 -16.56
N CYS A 804 37.43 -8.22 -15.91
CA CYS A 804 37.87 -6.96 -16.50
C CYS A 804 39.33 -7.04 -16.99
N SER A 805 39.57 -6.62 -18.23
CA SER A 805 40.87 -6.87 -18.91
C SER A 805 42.09 -6.17 -18.29
N ALA A 806 41.87 -5.10 -17.51
CA ALA A 806 42.93 -4.35 -16.84
C ALA A 806 42.90 -4.50 -15.32
N GLU A 807 42.03 -5.35 -14.80
CA GLU A 807 41.88 -5.64 -13.39
C GLU A 807 43.05 -6.49 -12.91
N VAL A 808 43.64 -6.06 -11.79
CA VAL A 808 44.68 -6.81 -11.09
C VAL A 808 43.95 -7.60 -10.02
N ALA A 809 44.08 -8.94 -10.05
CA ALA A 809 43.50 -9.78 -9.01
C ALA A 809 44.02 -9.31 -7.64
N PRO A 810 43.15 -9.19 -6.62
CA PRO A 810 43.56 -8.91 -5.26
C PRO A 810 44.70 -9.84 -4.82
N VAL A 811 45.68 -9.29 -4.12
CA VAL A 811 46.92 -9.98 -3.79
C VAL A 811 46.91 -10.34 -2.33
N CYS A 812 46.40 -11.53 -2.05
CA CYS A 812 46.33 -11.99 -0.69
C CYS A 812 47.69 -12.00 0.03
N GLY A 813 47.72 -11.35 1.20
CA GLY A 813 48.87 -11.22 2.07
C GLY A 813 49.74 -10.01 1.77
N ASP A 814 49.21 -8.97 1.12
CA ASP A 814 49.95 -7.73 0.83
C ASP A 814 49.72 -6.61 1.84
N SER A 815 48.93 -6.88 2.89
CA SER A 815 48.51 -5.97 3.96
C SER A 815 47.47 -4.94 3.54
N GLU A 816 46.84 -5.08 2.37
CA GLU A 816 45.74 -4.23 1.90
C GLU A 816 44.47 -5.08 1.75
N LEU A 817 43.45 -4.86 2.59
CA LEU A 817 42.16 -5.56 2.48
C LEU A 817 41.31 -4.93 1.35
N THR A 818 41.41 -5.46 0.13
CA THR A 818 40.69 -4.94 -1.04
C THR A 818 39.31 -5.57 -1.22
N ILE A 819 38.46 -4.95 -2.06
CA ILE A 819 37.12 -5.48 -2.36
C ILE A 819 37.25 -6.92 -2.89
N GLY A 820 36.58 -7.85 -2.22
CA GLY A 820 36.61 -9.29 -2.47
C GLY A 820 37.42 -10.12 -1.46
N GLU A 821 38.34 -9.53 -0.71
CA GLU A 821 39.10 -10.24 0.33
C GLU A 821 38.26 -10.29 1.62
N MET A 822 38.14 -11.46 2.26
CA MET A 822 37.45 -11.57 3.56
C MET A 822 38.37 -11.24 4.74
N CYS A 823 39.68 -11.27 4.51
CA CYS A 823 40.76 -10.87 5.41
C CYS A 823 42.03 -10.65 4.57
N ASP A 824 42.99 -9.87 5.07
CA ASP A 824 44.38 -9.81 4.58
C ASP A 824 45.29 -9.49 5.76
N ASP A 825 46.00 -10.48 6.30
CA ASP A 825 46.84 -10.35 7.49
C ASP A 825 48.32 -10.03 7.15
N GLY A 826 48.57 -9.57 5.92
CA GLY A 826 49.91 -9.21 5.45
C GLY A 826 50.82 -10.39 5.16
N ASN A 827 50.28 -11.61 5.07
CA ASN A 827 51.00 -12.77 4.61
C ASN A 827 50.11 -13.82 3.92
N SER A 828 50.71 -14.85 3.32
CA SER A 828 49.99 -15.91 2.61
C SER A 828 50.10 -17.27 3.30
N ASN A 829 50.32 -17.29 4.62
CA ASN A 829 50.33 -18.52 5.39
C ASN A 829 48.88 -18.99 5.61
N SER A 830 48.76 -20.21 6.09
CA SER A 830 47.49 -20.72 6.57
C SER A 830 47.71 -21.24 7.98
N GLY A 831 46.68 -21.12 8.82
CA GLY A 831 46.68 -21.45 10.25
C GLY A 831 46.95 -20.27 11.18
N ASP A 832 47.00 -19.03 10.69
CA ASP A 832 47.14 -17.78 11.44
C ASP A 832 45.88 -16.89 11.39
N GLY A 833 44.82 -17.36 10.75
CA GLY A 833 43.49 -16.77 10.78
C GLY A 833 43.05 -16.13 9.48
N CYS A 834 43.99 -15.78 8.60
CA CYS A 834 43.70 -15.47 7.21
C CYS A 834 44.39 -16.47 6.27
N SER A 835 43.62 -17.15 5.43
CA SER A 835 44.18 -18.16 4.52
C SER A 835 44.91 -17.53 3.34
N ALA A 836 45.72 -18.33 2.63
CA ALA A 836 46.41 -17.93 1.39
C ALA A 836 45.48 -17.52 0.22
N SER A 837 44.16 -17.68 0.37
CA SER A 837 43.12 -17.22 -0.55
C SER A 837 42.25 -16.11 0.03
N CYS A 838 42.71 -15.47 1.11
CA CYS A 838 42.05 -14.34 1.77
C CYS A 838 40.65 -14.66 2.26
N GLN A 839 40.53 -15.89 2.80
CA GLN A 839 39.38 -16.38 3.54
C GLN A 839 39.72 -16.45 5.01
N VAL A 840 38.81 -15.98 5.87
CA VAL A 840 38.92 -16.16 7.32
C VAL A 840 38.92 -17.65 7.63
N GLU A 841 39.91 -18.10 8.39
CA GLU A 841 40.07 -19.52 8.71
C GLU A 841 39.19 -19.94 9.87
N SER A 842 38.70 -21.19 9.84
CA SER A 842 37.88 -21.73 10.92
C SER A 842 38.63 -21.70 12.27
N GLY A 843 37.99 -21.14 13.30
CA GLY A 843 38.58 -20.96 14.64
C GLY A 843 39.32 -19.64 14.85
N PHE A 844 39.19 -18.70 13.91
CA PHE A 844 39.74 -17.35 14.00
C PHE A 844 38.66 -16.30 13.73
N ALA A 845 38.80 -15.14 14.36
CA ALA A 845 38.04 -13.94 14.04
C ALA A 845 39.02 -12.88 13.55
N CYS A 846 38.80 -12.38 12.33
CA CYS A 846 39.60 -11.30 11.75
C CYS A 846 38.83 -9.99 11.86
N SER A 847 39.43 -8.98 12.47
CA SER A 847 38.89 -7.63 12.52
C SER A 847 39.81 -6.66 11.79
N VAL A 848 39.23 -5.63 11.20
CA VAL A 848 39.97 -4.43 10.80
C VAL A 848 40.02 -3.53 12.04
N PRO A 849 41.16 -2.95 12.43
CA PRO A 849 41.20 -2.01 13.54
C PRO A 849 40.14 -0.93 13.34
N THR A 850 39.23 -0.77 14.30
CA THR A 850 38.07 0.12 14.21
C THR A 850 38.51 1.58 14.12
N GLY A 851 38.64 2.05 12.87
CA GLY A 851 38.49 3.43 12.46
C GLY A 851 37.40 3.50 11.38
N PRO A 852 36.84 4.69 11.09
CA PRO A 852 35.75 4.82 10.13
C PRO A 852 36.11 4.19 8.77
N VAL A 853 35.21 3.37 8.24
CA VAL A 853 35.40 2.61 6.99
C VAL A 853 34.75 3.41 5.84
N ASN A 854 35.55 3.70 4.82
CA ASN A 854 35.22 4.32 3.52
C ASN A 854 35.17 5.84 3.36
N SER A 855 35.75 6.59 4.29
CA SER A 855 36.20 7.96 4.04
C SER A 855 36.99 8.44 5.24
N THR A 856 38.01 9.26 5.02
CA THR A 856 38.58 10.01 6.15
C THR A 856 37.76 11.27 6.32
N ASN A 857 37.16 11.43 7.50
CA ASN A 857 36.66 12.73 7.92
C ASN A 857 37.76 13.78 7.70
N ILE A 858 37.51 14.74 6.80
CA ILE A 858 38.51 15.74 6.40
C ILE A 858 38.67 16.85 7.43
N VAL A 859 37.79 16.88 8.44
CA VAL A 859 37.82 17.84 9.53
C VAL A 859 38.87 17.40 10.55
N ALA A 860 39.93 18.20 10.72
CA ALA A 860 40.94 17.93 11.73
C ALA A 860 40.38 18.21 13.13
N ASP A 861 40.75 17.38 14.10
CA ASP A 861 40.22 17.39 15.48
C ASP A 861 38.69 17.53 15.53
N TRP A 862 38.02 16.67 14.77
CA TRP A 862 36.57 16.69 14.57
C TRP A 862 35.75 16.54 15.85
N SER A 863 36.28 15.85 16.86
CA SER A 863 35.67 15.66 18.17
C SER A 863 36.25 16.59 19.25
N PHE A 864 37.11 17.55 18.88
CA PHE A 864 37.69 18.56 19.78
C PHE A 864 38.58 18.05 20.95
N GLU A 865 38.87 16.76 20.99
CA GLU A 865 39.57 16.06 22.08
C GLU A 865 41.05 16.44 22.26
N THR A 866 41.64 17.18 21.31
CA THR A 866 42.98 17.75 21.51
C THR A 866 42.98 18.89 22.53
N GLY A 867 41.80 19.42 22.85
CA GLY A 867 41.60 20.44 23.88
C GLY A 867 42.21 21.80 23.54
N VAL A 868 42.37 22.66 24.57
CA VAL A 868 42.95 24.01 24.39
C VAL A 868 44.39 24.09 24.90
N PRO A 869 45.32 24.73 24.16
CA PRO A 869 45.13 25.40 22.87
C PRO A 869 44.93 24.41 21.71
N ASN A 870 43.91 24.66 20.90
CA ASN A 870 43.59 23.87 19.72
C ASN A 870 44.32 24.47 18.50
N ILE A 871 45.04 23.63 17.75
CA ILE A 871 45.81 24.09 16.58
C ILE A 871 45.01 24.04 15.28
N ASP A 872 43.97 23.21 15.24
CA ASP A 872 43.15 22.93 14.07
C ASP A 872 41.93 23.86 14.03
N TRP A 873 41.36 24.18 15.19
CA TRP A 873 40.24 25.10 15.34
C TRP A 873 40.66 26.45 15.91
N SER A 874 40.32 27.51 15.17
CA SER A 874 40.41 28.88 15.66
C SER A 874 39.10 29.29 16.33
N ALA A 875 39.13 29.47 17.66
CA ALA A 875 37.97 29.98 18.39
C ALA A 875 37.97 31.51 18.42
N SER A 876 36.84 32.12 18.06
CA SER A 876 36.56 33.55 18.18
C SER A 876 35.37 33.72 19.11
N SER A 877 35.58 34.25 20.32
CA SER A 877 34.50 34.35 21.30
C SER A 877 34.62 35.55 22.24
N THR A 878 33.47 36.07 22.68
CA THR A 878 33.34 36.97 23.83
C THR A 878 33.04 36.24 25.15
N PHE A 879 32.58 34.98 25.11
CA PHE A 879 32.30 34.08 26.24
C PHE A 879 31.97 32.66 25.71
N GLY A 880 32.67 31.59 26.13
CA GLY A 880 32.52 30.23 25.56
C GLY A 880 33.58 29.87 24.50
N GLY A 881 33.79 28.60 24.21
CA GLY A 881 34.85 28.09 23.33
C GLY A 881 35.03 26.56 23.46
N ILE A 882 36.12 26.01 22.92
CA ILE A 882 36.48 24.59 23.09
C ILE A 882 36.79 24.33 24.57
N THR A 883 36.11 23.35 25.17
CA THR A 883 36.05 23.18 26.63
C THR A 883 35.84 21.74 27.06
N GLU A 884 36.36 21.36 28.22
CA GLU A 884 36.32 20.00 28.77
C GLU A 884 35.17 19.85 29.79
N PHE A 885 34.45 18.73 29.75
CA PHE A 885 33.48 18.33 30.76
C PHE A 885 34.15 17.74 32.02
N PRO A 886 33.58 17.94 33.22
CA PRO A 886 32.38 18.71 33.52
C PRO A 886 32.65 20.23 33.61
N LEU A 887 31.81 21.00 32.92
CA LEU A 887 31.93 22.46 32.81
C LEU A 887 31.78 23.23 34.13
N CYS A 888 31.12 22.66 35.13
CA CYS A 888 31.11 23.22 36.47
C CYS A 888 30.80 22.18 37.56
N GLY A 889 31.55 22.24 38.66
CA GLY A 889 31.36 21.36 39.81
C GLY A 889 30.02 21.57 40.55
N PRO A 890 29.72 20.73 41.55
CA PRO A 890 28.42 20.72 42.24
C PRO A 890 28.14 22.10 42.88
N GLY A 891 27.19 22.86 42.31
CA GLY A 891 26.79 24.18 42.83
C GLY A 891 26.43 25.24 41.80
N ASN A 892 26.68 25.03 40.51
CA ASN A 892 26.42 26.04 39.46
C ASN A 892 25.27 25.69 38.48
N GLY A 893 24.45 24.67 38.78
CA GLY A 893 23.17 24.47 38.10
C GLY A 893 23.21 23.87 36.69
N CYS A 894 24.33 23.28 36.25
CA CYS A 894 24.32 22.45 35.04
C CYS A 894 23.97 20.99 35.39
N PRO A 895 23.03 20.35 34.68
CA PRO A 895 22.79 18.90 34.79
C PRO A 895 24.02 18.11 34.33
N ALA A 896 24.11 16.82 34.70
CA ALA A 896 25.07 15.90 34.10
C ALA A 896 24.74 15.81 32.60
N VAL A 897 25.59 16.40 31.77
CA VAL A 897 25.43 16.40 30.32
C VAL A 897 25.99 15.08 29.80
N PRO A 898 25.24 14.31 28.98
CA PRO A 898 25.78 13.12 28.34
C PRO A 898 26.96 13.48 27.44
N ILE A 899 27.84 12.51 27.24
CA ILE A 899 29.03 12.62 26.42
C ILE A 899 28.70 12.00 25.06
N SER A 900 29.03 12.67 23.94
CA SER A 900 28.93 12.06 22.59
C SER A 900 30.17 11.22 22.33
N THR A 901 31.33 11.87 22.15
CA THR A 901 32.65 11.22 22.18
C THR A 901 33.61 12.01 23.06
N GLY A 902 34.46 11.33 23.83
CA GLY A 902 35.51 11.98 24.63
C GLY A 902 35.01 12.97 25.69
N SER A 903 35.77 14.01 26.06
CA SER A 903 35.40 14.95 27.13
C SER A 903 35.35 16.40 26.69
N TRP A 904 35.77 16.72 25.46
CA TRP A 904 35.94 18.08 24.96
C TRP A 904 34.88 18.42 23.91
N VAL A 905 34.31 19.61 24.01
CA VAL A 905 33.24 20.07 23.11
C VAL A 905 33.38 21.56 22.81
N VAL A 906 32.64 22.04 21.82
CA VAL A 906 32.48 23.49 21.60
C VAL A 906 31.24 23.98 22.33
N TRP A 907 31.43 24.92 23.26
CA TRP A 907 30.33 25.59 23.96
C TRP A 907 30.08 27.01 23.42
N ILE A 908 28.86 27.26 22.96
CA ILE A 908 28.41 28.54 22.42
C ILE A 908 27.18 29.01 23.21
N GLY A 909 27.32 30.07 24.02
CA GLY A 909 26.20 30.67 24.77
C GLY A 909 26.50 30.94 26.25
N GLY A 910 25.45 31.08 27.07
CA GLY A 910 25.58 31.09 28.54
C GLY A 910 25.55 32.43 29.27
N ILE A 911 25.32 33.58 28.61
CA ILE A 911 25.06 34.87 29.29
C ILE A 911 23.88 35.62 28.69
N ALA A 912 23.15 36.32 29.56
CA ALA A 912 21.93 37.06 29.22
C ALA A 912 22.12 38.28 28.29
N ASP A 913 23.34 38.83 28.17
CA ASP A 913 23.61 40.04 27.37
C ASP A 913 23.97 39.75 25.90
N GLY A 914 23.93 38.47 25.49
CA GLY A 914 24.31 38.02 24.16
C GLY A 914 25.81 37.78 23.99
N VAL A 915 26.15 36.65 23.39
CA VAL A 915 27.51 36.24 23.06
C VAL A 915 27.60 36.07 21.56
N THR A 916 28.63 36.62 20.93
CA THR A 916 29.04 36.14 19.60
C THR A 916 30.24 35.23 19.79
N SER A 917 30.07 33.96 19.48
CA SER A 917 31.11 32.94 19.60
C SER A 917 31.04 31.98 18.42
N SER A 918 32.19 31.65 17.86
CA SER A 918 32.35 30.68 16.78
C SER A 918 33.69 29.96 16.87
N VAL A 919 33.74 28.78 16.25
CA VAL A 919 34.97 28.07 15.92
C VAL A 919 35.09 27.97 14.41
N ALA A 920 36.30 28.15 13.89
CA ALA A 920 36.56 28.07 12.46
C ALA A 920 37.81 27.26 12.12
N GLN A 921 37.75 26.52 11.02
CA GLN A 921 38.83 25.73 10.46
C GLN A 921 38.83 25.87 8.93
N ASP A 922 40.01 25.99 8.33
CA ASP A 922 40.16 25.90 6.87
C ASP A 922 40.28 24.43 6.46
N ILE A 923 39.33 23.94 5.66
CA ILE A 923 39.21 22.55 5.22
C ILE A 923 39.32 22.46 3.69
N THR A 924 39.88 21.37 3.16
CA THR A 924 39.90 21.13 1.70
C THR A 924 38.78 20.17 1.33
N ILE A 925 37.72 20.66 0.67
CA ILE A 925 36.53 19.85 0.36
C ILE A 925 36.73 19.20 -1.01
N PRO A 926 36.88 17.86 -1.10
CA PRO A 926 37.05 17.18 -2.37
C PRO A 926 35.74 17.19 -3.17
N ALA A 927 35.83 17.03 -4.49
CA ALA A 927 34.65 17.03 -5.37
C ALA A 927 33.65 15.90 -5.11
N SER A 928 34.09 14.86 -4.39
CA SER A 928 33.29 13.71 -3.98
C SER A 928 32.52 13.93 -2.67
N ALA A 929 32.88 14.92 -1.85
CA ALA A 929 32.17 15.21 -0.61
C ALA A 929 30.84 15.92 -0.91
N THR A 930 29.76 15.50 -0.24
CA THR A 930 28.40 16.02 -0.50
C THR A 930 27.71 16.56 0.74
N GLU A 931 28.16 16.14 1.93
CA GLU A 931 27.50 16.41 3.20
C GLU A 931 28.49 16.76 4.33
N LEU A 932 28.07 17.64 5.22
CA LEU A 932 28.69 17.97 6.50
C LEU A 932 27.72 17.62 7.63
N THR A 933 28.16 16.89 8.64
CA THR A 933 27.35 16.49 9.78
C THR A 933 27.95 17.00 11.09
N ILE A 934 27.12 17.48 12.02
CA ILE A 934 27.54 17.88 13.37
C ILE A 934 26.63 17.26 14.42
N SER A 935 27.17 16.83 15.55
CA SER A 935 26.38 16.40 16.71
C SER A 935 26.14 17.57 17.65
N THR A 936 24.90 17.77 18.07
CA THR A 936 24.54 18.84 19.02
C THR A 936 23.67 18.33 20.16
N LEU A 937 23.98 18.77 21.38
CA LEU A 937 23.19 18.40 22.55
C LEU A 937 21.84 19.14 22.58
N ARG A 938 20.74 18.41 22.70
CA ARG A 938 19.40 18.95 22.93
C ARG A 938 19.18 19.32 24.41
N GLY A 939 18.50 20.44 24.67
CA GLY A 939 17.90 20.70 25.99
C GLY A 939 18.53 21.76 26.90
N LEU A 940 19.32 22.72 26.41
CA LEU A 940 19.87 23.81 27.24
C LEU A 940 19.61 25.21 26.66
N CYS A 941 18.36 25.48 26.28
CA CYS A 941 17.98 26.83 25.87
C CYS A 941 16.60 27.28 26.36
N ASP A 942 16.53 28.58 26.64
CA ASP A 942 15.43 29.23 27.33
C ASP A 942 14.52 30.01 26.34
N ALA A 943 14.91 30.10 25.06
CA ALA A 943 14.23 30.83 24.00
C ALA A 943 14.32 30.08 22.65
N PRO A 944 13.20 29.66 22.04
CA PRO A 944 13.18 28.91 20.78
C PRO A 944 13.70 29.71 19.56
N GLU A 945 13.80 31.03 19.66
CA GLU A 945 14.34 31.91 18.62
C GLU A 945 15.88 31.98 18.54
N ASP A 946 16.62 31.41 19.50
CA ASP A 946 18.08 31.34 19.47
C ASP A 946 18.58 30.24 18.51
N PHE A 947 19.65 30.53 17.76
CA PHE A 947 20.29 29.57 16.86
C PHE A 947 21.80 29.82 16.73
N ILE A 948 22.54 28.79 16.33
CA ILE A 948 23.90 28.92 15.76
C ILE A 948 23.86 28.64 14.27
N GLN A 949 24.75 29.27 13.51
CA GLN A 949 24.89 29.08 12.07
C GLN A 949 26.08 28.17 11.77
N VAL A 950 25.95 27.41 10.69
CA VAL A 950 27.05 26.71 10.05
C VAL A 950 27.30 27.41 8.72
N THR A 951 28.52 27.89 8.50
CA THR A 951 28.87 28.65 7.30
C THR A 951 30.12 28.09 6.62
N LEU A 952 30.15 28.16 5.28
CA LEU A 952 31.32 27.91 4.45
C LEU A 952 31.64 29.18 3.65
N ASP A 953 32.87 29.67 3.75
CA ASP A 953 33.33 30.92 3.14
C ASP A 953 32.41 32.13 3.45
N GLY A 954 31.81 32.13 4.65
CA GLY A 954 30.86 33.15 5.11
C GLY A 954 29.44 33.04 4.53
N SER A 955 29.14 31.99 3.77
CA SER A 955 27.79 31.66 3.31
C SER A 955 27.13 30.65 4.26
N GLU A 956 25.93 30.94 4.74
CA GLU A 956 25.18 30.03 5.61
C GLU A 956 24.72 28.79 4.83
N ILE A 957 25.16 27.60 5.27
CA ILE A 957 24.76 26.30 4.73
C ILE A 957 23.68 25.63 5.59
N GLY A 958 23.51 26.10 6.82
CA GLY A 958 22.44 25.67 7.70
C GLY A 958 22.50 26.33 9.08
N ARG A 959 21.53 25.99 9.93
CA ARG A 959 21.40 26.50 11.29
C ARG A 959 20.93 25.42 12.25
N VAL A 960 21.42 25.50 13.48
CA VAL A 960 20.94 24.69 14.60
C VAL A 960 20.05 25.58 15.44
N THR A 961 18.73 25.34 15.40
CA THR A 961 17.74 26.08 16.20
C THR A 961 17.55 25.45 17.57
N CYS A 962 17.15 26.24 18.56
CA CYS A 962 16.81 25.73 19.88
C CYS A 962 15.56 24.80 19.83
N ASP A 963 15.69 23.59 20.40
CA ASP A 963 14.58 22.66 20.64
C ASP A 963 14.59 22.27 22.14
N ALA A 964 13.50 22.56 22.84
CA ALA A 964 13.36 22.39 24.28
C ALA A 964 12.90 20.96 24.64
N THR A 965 13.72 19.96 24.33
CA THR A 965 13.49 18.54 24.66
C THR A 965 14.81 17.79 24.98
N GLU A 966 14.73 16.64 25.66
CA GLU A 966 15.72 16.07 26.60
C GLU A 966 17.14 15.73 26.06
N GLY A 967 18.15 16.35 26.68
CA GLY A 967 19.36 15.75 27.25
C GLY A 967 20.16 14.71 26.47
N SER A 968 20.18 14.73 25.13
CA SER A 968 20.94 13.78 24.29
C SER A 968 21.54 14.48 23.06
N TYR A 969 22.63 13.94 22.51
CA TYR A 969 23.22 14.44 21.27
C TYR A 969 22.43 13.99 20.05
N VAL A 970 22.22 14.91 19.11
CA VAL A 970 21.57 14.64 17.83
C VAL A 970 22.44 15.15 16.69
N ALA A 971 22.71 14.27 15.73
CA ALA A 971 23.42 14.59 14.51
C ALA A 971 22.52 15.39 13.54
N GLN A 972 23.09 16.42 12.91
CA GLN A 972 22.45 17.25 11.90
C GLN A 972 23.33 17.36 10.66
N SER A 973 22.76 17.04 9.51
CA SER A 973 23.43 17.05 8.20
C SER A 973 23.11 18.31 7.39
N PHE A 974 24.11 18.83 6.68
CA PHE A 974 24.03 20.00 5.80
C PHE A 974 24.67 19.70 4.45
N SER A 975 23.98 20.05 3.37
CA SER A 975 24.54 19.89 2.02
C SER A 975 25.69 20.85 1.76
N ILE A 976 26.79 20.34 1.20
CA ILE A 976 27.96 21.12 0.79
C ILE A 976 28.23 21.05 -0.71
N ALA A 977 27.25 20.60 -1.51
CA ALA A 977 27.38 20.42 -2.96
C ALA A 977 27.71 21.70 -3.75
N GLY A 978 27.63 22.88 -3.12
CA GLY A 978 28.09 24.16 -3.70
C GLY A 978 29.56 24.50 -3.43
N PHE A 979 30.23 23.73 -2.57
CA PHE A 979 31.58 23.95 -2.05
C PHE A 979 32.50 22.74 -2.26
N ASN A 980 32.05 21.70 -2.96
CA ASN A 980 32.87 20.53 -3.28
C ASN A 980 33.66 20.74 -4.59
N ASP A 981 34.49 21.77 -4.64
CA ASP A 981 35.26 22.12 -5.83
C ASP A 981 36.74 21.64 -5.80
N GLY A 982 37.12 20.91 -4.75
CA GLY A 982 38.50 20.49 -4.48
C GLY A 982 39.37 21.61 -3.89
N GLY A 983 38.78 22.77 -3.59
CA GLY A 983 39.42 23.95 -3.02
C GLY A 983 39.43 23.96 -1.49
N VAL A 984 40.09 24.98 -0.94
CA VAL A 984 40.12 25.25 0.51
C VAL A 984 38.97 26.20 0.85
N HIS A 985 38.13 25.79 1.80
CA HIS A 985 36.99 26.54 2.30
C HIS A 985 37.14 26.79 3.80
N SER A 986 36.65 27.93 4.27
CA SER A 986 36.65 28.25 5.71
C SER A 986 35.31 27.82 6.31
N LEU A 987 35.32 26.74 7.09
CA LEU A 987 34.18 26.26 7.88
C LEU A 987 34.12 27.05 9.18
N GLU A 988 33.00 27.70 9.45
CA GLU A 988 32.75 28.39 10.72
C GLU A 988 31.41 27.93 11.31
N ILE A 989 31.46 27.45 12.57
CA ILE A 989 30.30 27.05 13.36
C ILE A 989 30.15 28.02 14.51
N GLY A 990 29.05 28.76 14.55
CA GLY A 990 28.73 29.66 15.65
C GLY A 990 27.77 30.78 15.27
N GLY A 991 27.68 31.78 16.12
CA GLY A 991 26.74 32.87 15.91
C GLY A 991 26.59 33.77 17.12
N THR A 992 25.62 34.70 17.02
CA THR A 992 25.21 35.54 18.14
C THR A 992 24.04 34.90 18.88
N VAL A 993 24.29 34.34 20.06
CA VAL A 993 23.26 33.73 20.93
C VAL A 993 22.98 34.70 22.06
N GLY A 994 21.73 35.15 22.24
CA GLY A 994 21.40 36.17 23.24
C GLY A 994 19.95 36.17 23.68
N GLY A 995 19.72 35.82 24.94
CA GLY A 995 18.40 35.80 25.53
C GLY A 995 17.84 37.20 25.82
N THR A 996 16.66 37.54 25.30
CA THR A 996 15.88 38.65 25.86
C THR A 996 15.27 38.27 27.21
N ASN A 997 15.38 39.14 28.21
CA ASN A 997 14.81 38.99 29.57
C ASN A 997 15.53 38.01 30.53
N GLY A 998 16.84 37.81 30.41
CA GLY A 998 17.61 37.06 31.43
C GLY A 998 17.63 35.54 31.23
N THR A 999 17.32 35.09 30.02
CA THR A 999 17.37 33.69 29.56
C THR A 999 18.78 33.30 29.11
N HIS A 1000 19.18 32.05 29.33
CA HIS A 1000 20.53 31.50 29.04
C HIS A 1000 20.45 30.33 28.04
N SER A 1001 20.65 30.60 26.76
CA SER A 1001 20.76 29.53 25.74
C SER A 1001 22.21 29.06 25.61
N ASN A 1002 22.40 27.75 25.51
CA ASN A 1002 23.69 27.07 25.36
C ASN A 1002 23.59 26.01 24.27
N PHE A 1003 24.51 26.05 23.32
CA PHE A 1003 24.72 25.02 22.32
C PHE A 1003 26.04 24.31 22.62
N PHE A 1004 26.00 22.99 22.62
CA PHE A 1004 27.17 22.13 22.71
C PHE A 1004 27.29 21.40 21.38
N VAL A 1005 28.37 21.68 20.65
CA VAL A 1005 28.69 21.03 19.37
C VAL A 1005 29.82 20.05 19.62
N ASP A 1006 29.62 18.84 19.13
CA ASP A 1006 30.57 17.74 19.18
C ASP A 1006 30.52 16.99 17.84
N ASP A 1007 31.52 16.16 17.55
CA ASP A 1007 31.61 15.29 16.37
C ASP A 1007 31.28 15.97 15.01
N VAL A 1008 32.19 16.81 14.50
CA VAL A 1008 32.03 17.48 13.19
C VAL A 1008 32.63 16.64 12.07
N THR A 1009 31.79 16.08 11.20
CA THR A 1009 32.22 15.17 10.14
C THR A 1009 31.95 15.73 8.74
N ILE A 1010 32.94 15.59 7.85
CA ILE A 1010 32.78 15.73 6.40
C ILE A 1010 33.51 14.56 5.77
N GLU A 1011 32.76 13.67 5.15
CA GLU A 1011 33.35 12.49 4.53
C GLU A 1011 33.95 12.84 3.17
N ASP A 1012 35.22 12.47 2.93
CA ASP A 1012 35.87 12.73 1.65
C ASP A 1012 35.26 11.94 0.50
N ASN A 1013 34.56 10.83 0.77
CA ASN A 1013 34.06 9.88 -0.22
C ASN A 1013 35.15 9.47 -1.24
N ILE A 1014 36.42 9.48 -0.81
CA ILE A 1014 37.57 9.06 -1.63
C ILE A 1014 37.92 7.62 -1.22
N PRO A 1015 37.81 6.63 -2.11
CA PRO A 1015 38.28 5.28 -1.84
C PRO A 1015 39.80 5.29 -1.57
N ARG A 1016 40.25 4.75 -0.43
CA ARG A 1016 41.68 4.59 -0.08
C ARG A 1016 41.99 3.15 0.38
N PRO A 1017 43.25 2.69 0.24
CA PRO A 1017 43.67 1.37 0.71
C PRO A 1017 43.51 1.23 2.24
N SER A 1018 42.91 0.13 2.64
CA SER A 1018 42.60 -0.30 4.00
C SER A 1018 43.82 -0.85 4.73
N MET A 1019 43.74 -0.93 6.07
CA MET A 1019 44.78 -1.48 6.95
C MET A 1019 44.74 -3.03 6.96
N PRO A 1020 45.85 -3.70 7.35
CA PRO A 1020 45.87 -5.16 7.50
C PRO A 1020 44.83 -5.66 8.52
N SER A 1021 44.27 -6.83 8.25
CA SER A 1021 43.39 -7.57 9.17
C SER A 1021 44.16 -8.11 10.36
N GLU A 1022 43.67 -7.88 11.57
CA GLU A 1022 44.14 -8.56 12.77
C GLU A 1022 43.29 -9.80 13.03
N CYS A 1023 43.85 -10.97 12.77
CA CYS A 1023 43.20 -12.25 13.02
C CYS A 1023 43.65 -12.82 14.37
N VAL A 1024 42.69 -13.01 15.28
CA VAL A 1024 42.94 -13.60 16.60
C VAL A 1024 42.37 -15.00 16.69
N ALA A 1025 43.18 -15.93 17.20
CA ALA A 1025 42.71 -17.26 17.56
C ALA A 1025 41.70 -17.14 18.71
N VAL A 1026 40.48 -17.64 18.51
CA VAL A 1026 39.46 -17.60 19.56
C VAL A 1026 39.81 -18.69 20.59
N ALA A 1027 40.28 -18.30 21.77
CA ALA A 1027 40.60 -19.23 22.86
C ALA A 1027 39.30 -19.80 23.44
N SER A 1028 39.00 -21.08 23.16
CA SER A 1028 37.78 -21.74 23.62
C SER A 1028 37.96 -22.35 25.01
N ASP A 1029 37.56 -21.64 26.06
CA ASP A 1029 37.51 -22.20 27.42
C ASP A 1029 36.30 -23.13 27.61
N LEU A 1030 35.16 -22.79 26.99
CA LEU A 1030 34.01 -23.68 26.83
C LEU A 1030 33.95 -24.19 25.38
N ALA A 1031 34.01 -25.51 25.18
CA ALA A 1031 33.85 -26.17 23.88
C ALA A 1031 33.48 -27.65 24.05
N CYS A 1032 32.94 -28.25 22.98
CA CYS A 1032 32.53 -29.65 22.96
C CYS A 1032 33.64 -30.61 23.43
N ASN A 1033 33.33 -31.38 24.48
CA ASN A 1033 34.19 -32.40 25.08
C ASN A 1033 35.54 -31.89 25.62
N ILE A 1034 35.62 -30.60 25.93
CA ILE A 1034 36.72 -30.01 26.70
C ILE A 1034 36.40 -30.11 28.19
N GLY A 1035 37.42 -30.04 29.06
CA GLY A 1035 37.24 -30.10 30.51
C GLY A 1035 36.36 -28.98 31.05
N SER A 1036 35.82 -29.14 32.25
CA SER A 1036 34.93 -28.14 32.87
C SER A 1036 35.65 -26.82 33.19
N VAL A 1037 34.91 -25.72 33.06
CA VAL A 1037 35.28 -24.39 33.55
C VAL A 1037 34.82 -24.28 35.00
N GLY A 1038 35.77 -24.44 35.94
CA GLY A 1038 35.50 -24.48 37.37
C GLY A 1038 35.99 -23.26 38.16
N PHE A 1039 36.11 -22.09 37.53
CA PHE A 1039 36.36 -20.73 38.10
C PHE A 1039 37.43 -20.54 39.21
N ASN A 1040 38.32 -21.52 39.39
CA ASN A 1040 39.30 -21.59 40.47
C ASN A 1040 40.32 -20.44 40.53
N ASP A 1041 40.59 -19.83 39.37
CA ASP A 1041 41.53 -18.71 39.24
C ASP A 1041 40.81 -17.38 38.97
N GLY A 1042 39.48 -17.33 39.15
CA GLY A 1042 38.63 -16.20 38.80
C GLY A 1042 37.84 -16.41 37.50
N ILE A 1043 37.03 -15.42 37.12
CA ILE A 1043 36.37 -15.39 35.81
C ILE A 1043 37.43 -15.10 34.75
N ALA A 1044 37.57 -16.00 33.77
CA ALA A 1044 38.56 -15.88 32.70
C ALA A 1044 38.27 -14.69 31.79
N SER A 1045 39.30 -14.10 31.17
CA SER A 1045 39.14 -12.95 30.26
C SER A 1045 38.41 -13.27 28.95
N SER A 1046 38.24 -14.55 28.63
CA SER A 1046 37.44 -15.08 27.52
C SER A 1046 35.93 -15.07 27.81
N TRP A 1047 35.54 -14.88 29.08
CA TRP A 1047 34.18 -14.69 29.54
C TRP A 1047 33.99 -13.21 29.86
N SER A 1048 32.76 -12.69 29.71
CA SER A 1048 32.44 -11.30 30.01
C SER A 1048 31.38 -11.18 31.09
N VAL A 1049 31.51 -10.12 31.89
CA VAL A 1049 30.56 -9.78 32.96
C VAL A 1049 29.91 -8.44 32.60
N VAL A 1050 28.59 -8.39 32.66
CA VAL A 1050 27.80 -7.17 32.37
C VAL A 1050 27.08 -6.72 33.64
N ASP A 1051 27.11 -5.41 33.90
CA ASP A 1051 26.38 -4.73 34.98
C ASP A 1051 25.33 -3.82 34.36
N ASN A 1052 24.14 -4.38 34.06
CA ASN A 1052 23.07 -3.63 33.41
C ASN A 1052 22.48 -2.58 34.36
N ALA A 1053 22.41 -2.87 35.66
CA ALA A 1053 21.88 -1.96 36.67
C ALA A 1053 22.89 -0.86 37.07
N GLY A 1054 24.19 -1.07 36.81
CA GLY A 1054 25.25 -0.13 37.19
C GLY A 1054 25.42 0.00 38.72
N THR A 1055 24.89 -0.95 39.50
CA THR A 1055 24.90 -0.92 40.97
C THR A 1055 26.16 -1.54 41.55
N GLY A 1056 27.01 -2.16 40.71
CA GLY A 1056 28.24 -2.84 41.11
C GLY A 1056 28.02 -4.25 41.63
N ILE A 1057 26.79 -4.76 41.61
CA ILE A 1057 26.46 -6.17 41.89
C ILE A 1057 26.73 -6.95 40.61
N VAL A 1058 27.90 -7.59 40.54
CA VAL A 1058 28.35 -8.29 39.33
C VAL A 1058 28.86 -9.69 39.63
N TRP A 1059 28.85 -10.55 38.62
CA TRP A 1059 29.49 -11.86 38.69
C TRP A 1059 31.00 -11.71 38.97
N SER A 1060 31.48 -12.45 39.96
CA SER A 1060 32.88 -12.52 40.39
C SER A 1060 33.21 -13.95 40.85
N ASN A 1061 34.33 -14.20 41.51
CA ASN A 1061 34.60 -15.49 42.15
C ASN A 1061 34.21 -15.49 43.64
N THR A 1062 34.17 -16.66 44.25
CA THR A 1062 33.84 -16.84 45.68
C THR A 1062 34.65 -15.93 46.60
N THR A 1063 35.92 -15.72 46.30
CA THR A 1063 36.80 -14.81 47.07
C THR A 1063 36.42 -13.33 46.93
N GLY A 1064 35.85 -12.91 45.80
CA GLY A 1064 35.49 -11.52 45.46
C GLY A 1064 34.06 -11.09 45.81
N SER A 1065 33.10 -12.03 45.87
CA SER A 1065 31.67 -11.74 46.09
C SER A 1065 31.26 -11.45 47.54
N GLY A 1066 32.12 -11.76 48.51
CA GLY A 1066 31.79 -11.65 49.94
C GLY A 1066 31.00 -12.84 50.52
N ILE A 1067 30.68 -13.85 49.70
CA ILE A 1067 30.03 -15.09 50.13
C ILE A 1067 31.08 -16.12 50.52
N GLY A 1068 31.05 -16.56 51.78
CA GLY A 1068 32.07 -17.44 52.35
C GLY A 1068 31.95 -18.91 51.97
N GLY A 1069 32.19 -19.27 50.70
CA GLY A 1069 32.31 -20.66 50.25
C GLY A 1069 31.70 -20.94 48.87
N ASN A 1070 32.17 -22.02 48.24
CA ASN A 1070 31.55 -22.61 47.06
C ASN A 1070 30.47 -23.61 47.52
N PHE A 1071 29.20 -23.28 47.26
CA PHE A 1071 28.04 -24.05 47.69
C PHE A 1071 27.48 -24.96 46.60
N THR A 1072 27.92 -24.79 45.35
CA THR A 1072 27.51 -25.63 44.19
C THR A 1072 27.84 -27.12 44.37
N GLY A 1073 28.77 -27.44 45.27
CA GLY A 1073 29.30 -28.80 45.47
C GLY A 1073 30.51 -29.15 44.59
N GLY A 1074 30.94 -28.22 43.73
CA GLY A 1074 32.14 -28.30 42.90
C GLY A 1074 33.44 -28.14 43.69
N SER A 1075 34.58 -28.29 43.00
CA SER A 1075 35.89 -28.20 43.64
C SER A 1075 36.54 -26.82 43.47
N GLY A 1076 36.79 -26.16 44.61
CA GLY A 1076 37.51 -24.88 44.70
C GLY A 1076 36.58 -23.66 44.61
N ASP A 1077 36.90 -22.64 43.83
CA ASP A 1077 36.09 -21.39 43.74
C ASP A 1077 35.03 -21.48 42.62
N ALA A 1078 33.85 -20.91 42.84
CA ALA A 1078 32.76 -20.82 41.85
C ALA A 1078 32.59 -19.38 41.33
N ALA A 1079 31.93 -19.22 40.17
CA ALA A 1079 31.44 -17.92 39.71
C ALA A 1079 30.18 -17.53 40.49
N THR A 1080 30.09 -16.30 40.96
CA THR A 1080 29.11 -15.89 41.94
C THR A 1080 28.73 -14.41 41.85
N ALA A 1081 27.43 -14.13 41.99
CA ALA A 1081 26.88 -12.80 42.18
C ALA A 1081 26.17 -12.74 43.53
N ASN A 1082 26.40 -11.67 44.31
CA ASN A 1082 25.92 -11.51 45.68
C ASN A 1082 25.24 -10.15 45.86
N SER A 1083 23.92 -10.13 45.98
CA SER A 1083 23.12 -8.93 46.22
C SER A 1083 23.05 -8.56 47.71
N ASP A 1084 23.24 -9.53 48.62
CA ASP A 1084 23.21 -9.36 50.08
C ASP A 1084 24.34 -8.44 50.64
N GLY A 1085 25.38 -8.19 49.83
CA GLY A 1085 26.52 -7.32 50.18
C GLY A 1085 26.25 -5.82 50.06
N THR A 1086 25.25 -5.43 49.25
CA THR A 1086 24.90 -4.04 48.92
C THR A 1086 23.43 -3.95 48.54
N PRO A 1087 22.52 -3.41 49.39
CA PRO A 1087 21.10 -3.36 49.06
C PRO A 1087 20.83 -2.40 47.88
N GLY A 1088 20.20 -2.91 46.82
CA GLY A 1088 19.82 -2.17 45.61
C GLY A 1088 19.35 -3.10 44.48
N GLU A 1089 18.65 -2.54 43.49
CA GLU A 1089 18.24 -3.24 42.26
C GLU A 1089 19.48 -3.81 41.54
N PHE A 1090 19.41 -5.06 41.09
CA PHE A 1090 20.51 -5.71 40.39
C PHE A 1090 20.01 -6.35 39.09
N ASP A 1091 20.85 -6.23 38.08
CA ASP A 1091 20.69 -6.86 36.79
C ASP A 1091 22.11 -7.11 36.26
N THR A 1092 22.57 -8.35 36.36
CA THR A 1092 23.94 -8.73 35.99
C THR A 1092 24.02 -10.04 35.23
N GLU A 1093 24.94 -10.08 34.28
CA GLU A 1093 25.08 -11.18 33.34
C GLU A 1093 26.52 -11.73 33.33
N LEU A 1094 26.65 -13.04 33.19
CA LEU A 1094 27.90 -13.73 32.93
C LEU A 1094 27.81 -14.44 31.59
N HIS A 1095 28.61 -14.02 30.61
CA HIS A 1095 28.61 -14.55 29.24
C HIS A 1095 29.82 -15.47 29.04
N SER A 1096 29.60 -16.60 28.37
CA SER A 1096 30.68 -17.48 27.93
C SER A 1096 31.45 -16.89 26.73
N ASN A 1097 32.60 -17.47 26.44
CA ASN A 1097 33.20 -17.34 25.11
C ASN A 1097 32.26 -17.89 24.02
N SER A 1098 32.45 -17.46 22.78
CA SER A 1098 31.86 -18.13 21.62
C SER A 1098 32.43 -19.52 21.44
N PHE A 1099 31.59 -20.49 21.07
CA PHE A 1099 31.98 -21.84 20.74
C PHE A 1099 31.16 -22.41 19.58
N SER A 1100 31.69 -23.43 18.92
CA SER A 1100 31.06 -24.05 17.75
C SER A 1100 30.50 -25.43 18.09
N LEU A 1101 29.27 -25.68 17.64
CA LEU A 1101 28.62 -26.98 17.62
C LEU A 1101 28.60 -27.59 16.20
N VAL A 1102 29.33 -26.99 15.25
CA VAL A 1102 29.49 -27.51 13.88
C VAL A 1102 30.11 -28.90 13.90
N GLY A 1103 29.49 -29.83 13.18
CA GLY A 1103 30.00 -31.20 13.02
C GLY A 1103 29.66 -32.17 14.15
N TRP A 1104 28.96 -31.71 15.19
CA TRP A 1104 28.40 -32.56 16.24
C TRP A 1104 26.95 -32.94 15.89
N THR A 1105 26.47 -34.08 16.39
CA THR A 1105 25.08 -34.54 16.18
C THR A 1105 24.25 -34.52 17.45
N GLY A 1106 24.90 -34.29 18.59
CA GLY A 1106 24.29 -34.05 19.89
C GLY A 1106 25.23 -33.22 20.75
N ALA A 1107 24.65 -32.37 21.59
CA ALA A 1107 25.37 -31.48 22.50
C ALA A 1107 24.57 -31.32 23.80
N THR A 1108 25.24 -31.40 24.94
CA THR A 1108 24.63 -31.25 26.25
C THR A 1108 25.51 -30.36 27.12
N LEU A 1109 24.94 -29.28 27.65
CA LEU A 1109 25.58 -28.44 28.66
C LEU A 1109 25.36 -29.05 30.04
N GLU A 1110 26.43 -29.19 30.81
CA GLU A 1110 26.38 -29.61 32.22
C GLU A 1110 27.08 -28.57 33.10
N TYR A 1111 26.43 -28.10 34.17
CA TYR A 1111 27.05 -27.20 35.16
C TYR A 1111 26.43 -27.41 36.55
N LEU A 1112 27.18 -27.09 37.60
CA LEU A 1112 26.68 -27.07 38.97
C LEU A 1112 26.12 -25.68 39.31
N VAL A 1113 25.03 -25.63 40.08
CA VAL A 1113 24.41 -24.37 40.51
C VAL A 1113 24.02 -24.41 42.00
N ASP A 1114 24.18 -23.27 42.67
CA ASP A 1114 23.52 -22.96 43.95
C ASP A 1114 22.91 -21.56 43.85
N TYR A 1115 21.59 -21.47 43.73
CA TYR A 1115 20.85 -20.22 43.59
C TYR A 1115 19.82 -20.12 44.71
N GLN A 1116 19.78 -18.98 45.39
CA GLN A 1116 18.91 -18.76 46.53
C GLN A 1116 18.08 -17.50 46.32
N ASN A 1117 16.76 -17.66 46.44
CA ASN A 1117 15.78 -16.63 46.17
C ASN A 1117 14.88 -16.44 47.40
N LEU A 1118 14.88 -15.23 47.96
CA LEU A 1118 13.98 -14.89 49.05
C LEU A 1118 12.67 -14.31 48.47
N ALA A 1119 11.56 -15.03 48.68
CA ALA A 1119 10.20 -14.61 48.31
C ALA A 1119 9.77 -14.79 46.84
N PHE A 1120 10.56 -15.47 46.01
CA PHE A 1120 10.26 -15.83 44.61
C PHE A 1120 10.14 -14.60 43.68
N LEU A 1121 10.95 -13.57 43.94
CA LEU A 1121 10.89 -12.29 43.24
C LEU A 1121 12.06 -12.09 42.27
N ASP A 1122 13.22 -12.68 42.59
CA ASP A 1122 14.41 -12.68 41.73
C ASP A 1122 14.36 -13.74 40.63
N PHE A 1123 15.20 -13.60 39.61
CA PHE A 1123 15.35 -14.57 38.53
C PHE A 1123 16.82 -14.92 38.26
N LEU A 1124 17.11 -16.20 38.07
CA LEU A 1124 18.34 -16.68 37.43
C LEU A 1124 17.98 -17.37 36.10
N ASN A 1125 18.32 -16.73 35.00
CA ASN A 1125 18.08 -17.23 33.66
C ASN A 1125 19.36 -17.83 33.07
N LEU A 1126 19.20 -18.88 32.25
CA LEU A 1126 20.19 -19.33 31.28
C LEU A 1126 19.67 -18.98 29.89
N ASP A 1127 20.45 -18.26 29.11
CA ASP A 1127 20.13 -17.88 27.73
C ASP A 1127 21.21 -18.40 26.76
N ILE A 1128 20.83 -18.54 25.48
CA ILE A 1128 21.71 -18.94 24.38
C ILE A 1128 21.63 -17.95 23.22
N SER A 1129 22.76 -17.70 22.59
CA SER A 1129 22.90 -16.91 21.37
C SER A 1129 23.57 -17.78 20.29
N THR A 1130 23.18 -17.61 19.03
CA THR A 1130 23.80 -18.28 17.86
C THR A 1130 24.46 -17.28 16.90
N ASP A 1131 24.50 -16.00 17.29
CA ASP A 1131 24.98 -14.86 16.51
C ASP A 1131 26.09 -14.09 17.26
N GLY A 1132 26.85 -14.79 18.11
CA GLY A 1132 27.97 -14.18 18.83
C GLY A 1132 27.56 -13.20 19.94
N GLY A 1133 26.31 -13.22 20.38
CA GLY A 1133 25.77 -12.46 21.51
C GLY A 1133 24.97 -11.21 21.13
N THR A 1134 24.60 -11.04 19.85
CA THR A 1134 23.76 -9.91 19.42
C THR A 1134 22.28 -10.12 19.74
N SER A 1135 21.82 -11.37 19.78
CA SER A 1135 20.48 -11.74 20.25
C SER A 1135 20.53 -12.97 21.17
N TRP A 1136 19.58 -13.04 22.11
CA TRP A 1136 19.54 -14.07 23.16
C TRP A 1136 18.18 -14.72 23.25
N ALA A 1137 18.14 -16.05 23.28
CA ALA A 1137 16.95 -16.86 23.53
C ALA A 1137 17.02 -17.48 24.93
N ASN A 1138 15.96 -17.35 25.71
CA ASN A 1138 15.90 -17.94 27.05
C ASN A 1138 15.75 -19.47 27.00
N MET A 1139 16.62 -20.17 27.73
CA MET A 1139 16.63 -21.62 27.84
C MET A 1139 16.03 -22.13 29.14
N LEU A 1140 16.41 -21.49 30.25
CA LEU A 1140 15.90 -21.79 31.59
C LEU A 1140 15.66 -20.47 32.34
N SER A 1141 14.68 -20.49 33.22
CA SER A 1141 14.38 -19.38 34.12
C SER A 1141 13.98 -19.96 35.47
N TRP A 1142 14.68 -19.56 36.52
CA TRP A 1142 14.38 -19.96 37.90
C TRP A 1142 14.00 -18.76 38.72
N ASN A 1143 12.91 -18.90 39.48
CA ASN A 1143 12.50 -17.93 40.48
C ASN A 1143 12.30 -18.57 41.86
N GLU A 1144 12.94 -19.72 42.08
CA GLU A 1144 12.93 -20.49 43.31
C GLU A 1144 14.35 -20.92 43.71
N ASP A 1145 14.53 -21.43 44.92
CA ASP A 1145 15.83 -21.94 45.36
C ASP A 1145 16.26 -23.18 44.55
N HIS A 1146 17.51 -23.22 44.10
CA HIS A 1146 18.16 -24.37 43.48
C HIS A 1146 19.41 -24.75 44.28
N PRO A 1147 19.38 -25.88 45.04
CA PRO A 1147 18.35 -26.92 45.04
C PRO A 1147 17.11 -26.56 45.88
N VAL A 1148 15.95 -27.07 45.44
CA VAL A 1148 14.64 -26.80 46.05
C VAL A 1148 14.63 -27.12 47.56
N GLY A 1149 14.42 -26.07 48.37
CA GLY A 1149 14.24 -26.16 49.84
C GLY A 1149 15.53 -26.19 50.67
N GLY A 1150 16.68 -25.87 50.07
CA GLY A 1150 17.98 -25.89 50.73
C GLY A 1150 18.46 -24.53 51.24
N LEU A 1151 18.27 -24.20 52.52
CA LEU A 1151 18.86 -23.00 53.13
C LEU A 1151 20.28 -23.25 53.68
N LEU A 1152 21.28 -22.53 53.15
CA LEU A 1152 22.65 -22.35 53.71
C LEU A 1152 23.39 -23.61 54.23
N ASN A 1153 23.15 -24.79 53.64
CA ASN A 1153 23.89 -26.05 53.88
C ASN A 1153 23.49 -27.18 52.93
N ALA A 1154 22.65 -26.92 51.92
CA ALA A 1154 22.40 -27.88 50.85
C ALA A 1154 23.59 -27.84 49.89
N THR A 1155 24.01 -28.99 49.39
CA THR A 1155 24.94 -29.06 48.26
C THR A 1155 24.16 -28.68 47.01
N GLY A 1156 24.72 -27.79 46.18
CA GLY A 1156 24.18 -27.41 44.89
C GLY A 1156 23.78 -28.59 43.99
N GLU A 1157 23.07 -28.28 42.92
CA GLU A 1157 22.56 -29.28 41.98
C GLU A 1157 23.29 -29.27 40.63
N LEU A 1158 23.34 -30.44 39.99
CA LEU A 1158 23.84 -30.58 38.63
C LEU A 1158 22.70 -30.30 37.66
N VAL A 1159 22.92 -29.32 36.78
CA VAL A 1159 22.00 -28.91 35.72
C VAL A 1159 22.52 -29.50 34.42
N SER A 1160 21.63 -30.10 33.65
CA SER A 1160 21.94 -30.70 32.35
C SER A 1160 20.93 -30.19 31.33
N VAL A 1161 21.42 -29.50 30.28
CA VAL A 1161 20.61 -28.84 29.26
C VAL A 1161 20.98 -29.39 27.89
N ASP A 1162 20.00 -29.88 27.14
CA ASP A 1162 20.21 -30.41 25.79
C ASP A 1162 20.32 -29.27 24.78
N LEU A 1163 21.49 -29.16 24.15
CA LEU A 1163 21.79 -28.19 23.10
C LEU A 1163 21.79 -28.83 21.70
N THR A 1164 21.35 -30.08 21.56
CA THR A 1164 21.40 -30.83 20.29
C THR A 1164 20.66 -30.12 19.16
N HIS A 1165 19.62 -29.33 19.46
CA HIS A 1165 18.93 -28.51 18.47
C HIS A 1165 19.85 -27.50 17.77
N TYR A 1166 20.87 -27.02 18.46
CA TYR A 1166 21.86 -26.06 17.97
C TYR A 1166 23.09 -26.74 17.34
N ALA A 1167 23.02 -28.06 17.13
CA ALA A 1167 24.07 -28.79 16.43
C ALA A 1167 24.22 -28.26 14.99
N GLY A 1168 25.44 -27.89 14.60
CA GLY A 1168 25.69 -27.22 13.32
C GLY A 1168 25.96 -25.72 13.45
N GLU A 1169 25.65 -25.09 14.58
CA GLU A 1169 25.86 -23.65 14.77
C GLU A 1169 27.33 -23.30 15.05
N ALA A 1170 27.80 -22.21 14.45
CA ALA A 1170 29.22 -21.86 14.46
C ALA A 1170 29.62 -20.88 15.58
N ASP A 1171 28.72 -19.99 15.98
CA ASP A 1171 29.00 -18.88 16.91
C ASP A 1171 28.03 -18.85 18.09
N VAL A 1172 28.06 -19.93 18.89
CA VAL A 1172 27.17 -20.11 20.03
C VAL A 1172 27.76 -19.48 21.29
N LYS A 1173 26.96 -18.69 22.02
CA LYS A 1173 27.28 -18.21 23.37
C LYS A 1173 26.20 -18.58 24.38
N LEU A 1174 26.59 -18.71 25.63
CA LEU A 1174 25.69 -18.91 26.76
C LEU A 1174 25.79 -17.73 27.73
N ARG A 1175 24.68 -17.39 28.36
CA ARG A 1175 24.60 -16.32 29.36
C ARG A 1175 23.83 -16.77 30.59
N TRP A 1176 24.39 -16.53 31.77
CA TRP A 1176 23.68 -16.61 33.05
C TRP A 1176 23.29 -15.21 33.49
N HIS A 1177 21.99 -14.93 33.56
CA HIS A 1177 21.43 -13.60 33.82
C HIS A 1177 20.70 -13.61 35.17
N TYR A 1178 21.27 -12.90 36.15
CA TYR A 1178 20.72 -12.77 37.51
C TYR A 1178 20.18 -11.35 37.70
N PHE A 1179 18.87 -11.23 37.89
CA PHE A 1179 18.21 -9.93 38.03
C PHE A 1179 16.98 -9.98 38.95
N ASP A 1180 16.63 -8.83 39.53
CA ASP A 1180 15.36 -8.61 40.21
C ASP A 1180 14.57 -7.50 39.50
N PRO A 1181 13.35 -7.77 38.99
CA PRO A 1181 12.49 -6.76 38.39
C PRO A 1181 11.74 -5.87 39.40
N ASN A 1182 11.92 -6.05 40.72
CA ASN A 1182 11.23 -5.30 41.77
C ASN A 1182 12.19 -4.33 42.49
N ILE A 1183 11.62 -3.37 43.24
CA ILE A 1183 12.40 -2.40 44.01
C ILE A 1183 12.14 -2.60 45.50
N GLY A 1184 13.16 -3.06 46.25
CA GLY A 1184 13.23 -2.92 47.71
C GLY A 1184 12.89 -4.16 48.55
N ASP A 1185 13.10 -5.35 48.03
CA ASP A 1185 13.17 -6.63 48.77
C ASP A 1185 14.60 -6.94 49.24
N TRP A 1186 14.81 -8.18 49.71
CA TRP A 1186 16.00 -8.62 50.45
C TRP A 1186 16.49 -9.90 49.78
N ASP A 1187 17.72 -9.88 49.27
CA ASP A 1187 18.12 -10.83 48.22
C ASP A 1187 19.36 -11.60 48.66
N TRP A 1188 19.60 -12.79 48.11
CA TRP A 1188 20.72 -13.65 48.53
C TRP A 1188 21.83 -13.71 47.48
N TYR A 1189 21.87 -14.75 46.64
CA TYR A 1189 22.98 -14.98 45.72
C TYR A 1189 22.72 -16.04 44.65
N ALA A 1190 23.55 -16.00 43.60
CA ALA A 1190 23.68 -17.05 42.60
C ALA A 1190 25.14 -17.52 42.50
N GLN A 1191 25.35 -18.84 42.43
CA GLN A 1191 26.65 -19.46 42.13
C GLN A 1191 26.54 -20.49 41.01
N ILE A 1192 27.48 -20.48 40.06
CA ILE A 1192 27.65 -21.55 39.07
C ILE A 1192 29.10 -22.06 39.08
N ASP A 1193 29.27 -23.35 38.82
CA ASP A 1193 30.58 -24.00 38.81
C ASP A 1193 30.63 -25.19 37.84
N ASP A 1194 31.82 -25.66 37.52
CA ASP A 1194 32.09 -26.84 36.69
C ASP A 1194 31.30 -26.88 35.34
N VAL A 1195 31.27 -25.77 34.60
CA VAL A 1195 30.55 -25.66 33.32
C VAL A 1195 31.25 -26.46 32.23
N SER A 1196 30.55 -27.38 31.57
CA SER A 1196 31.11 -28.25 30.53
C SER A 1196 30.12 -28.55 29.40
N LEU A 1197 30.65 -28.83 28.21
CA LEU A 1197 29.87 -29.29 27.06
C LEU A 1197 30.24 -30.73 26.72
N VAL A 1198 29.26 -31.62 26.72
CA VAL A 1198 29.40 -33.01 26.29
C VAL A 1198 28.73 -33.16 24.93
N CYS A 1199 29.49 -33.48 23.89
CA CYS A 1199 28.96 -33.58 22.53
C CYS A 1199 29.22 -34.96 21.93
N ASP A 1200 28.30 -35.49 21.13
CA ASP A 1200 28.46 -36.77 20.46
C ASP A 1200 28.20 -36.70 18.95
N ASN A 1201 28.89 -37.59 18.23
CA ASN A 1201 28.86 -37.71 16.75
C ASN A 1201 28.08 -38.95 16.28
N VAL A 1202 27.19 -39.45 17.14
CA VAL A 1202 26.34 -40.61 16.86
C VAL A 1202 24.91 -40.21 17.20
N PRO A 1203 23.94 -40.30 16.27
CA PRO A 1203 22.55 -39.96 16.55
C PRO A 1203 22.03 -40.82 17.70
N LYS A 1204 21.76 -40.20 18.85
CA LYS A 1204 21.02 -40.85 19.94
C LYS A 1204 19.52 -40.62 19.72
N ALA A 1205 18.74 -41.67 19.93
CA ALA A 1205 17.29 -41.55 20.02
C ALA A 1205 16.94 -40.62 21.21
N LEU A 1206 16.08 -39.64 20.96
CA LEU A 1206 15.59 -38.72 21.98
C LEU A 1206 14.84 -39.52 23.05
N ARG A 1207 15.05 -39.16 24.32
CA ARG A 1207 14.30 -39.75 25.43
C ARG A 1207 12.82 -39.44 25.22
N CYS A 1208 11.94 -40.44 25.37
CA CYS A 1208 10.49 -40.37 25.13
C CYS A 1208 10.00 -40.35 23.68
N ASP A 1209 10.90 -40.44 22.69
CA ASP A 1209 10.55 -40.73 21.30
C ASP A 1209 10.40 -42.26 21.14
N VAL A 1210 9.17 -42.75 21.36
CA VAL A 1210 8.85 -44.19 21.40
C VAL A 1210 8.74 -44.76 20.00
N ASN A 1211 8.32 -43.95 19.03
CA ASN A 1211 8.15 -44.36 17.64
C ASN A 1211 9.42 -44.17 16.78
N LEU A 1212 10.45 -43.51 17.32
CA LEU A 1212 11.76 -43.21 16.73
C LEU A 1212 11.68 -42.30 15.51
N ASP A 1213 10.73 -41.37 15.49
CA ASP A 1213 10.55 -40.39 14.40
C ASP A 1213 11.32 -39.08 14.60
N GLY A 1214 12.05 -38.96 15.72
CA GLY A 1214 12.86 -37.80 16.06
C GLY A 1214 12.09 -36.72 16.84
N PHE A 1215 10.82 -36.94 17.17
CA PHE A 1215 10.00 -36.03 17.96
C PHE A 1215 9.39 -36.75 19.17
N VAL A 1216 9.07 -35.98 20.21
CA VAL A 1216 8.27 -36.49 21.34
C VAL A 1216 6.88 -35.87 21.19
N ASP A 1217 5.90 -36.66 20.77
CA ASP A 1217 4.58 -36.15 20.41
C ASP A 1217 3.40 -37.02 20.92
N ARG A 1218 2.17 -36.71 20.48
CA ARG A 1218 0.97 -37.46 20.90
C ARG A 1218 0.98 -38.92 20.44
N GLY A 1219 1.69 -39.25 19.36
CA GLY A 1219 1.93 -40.61 18.89
C GLY A 1219 2.66 -41.43 19.95
N ASP A 1220 3.73 -40.88 20.53
CA ASP A 1220 4.51 -41.55 21.58
C ASP A 1220 3.70 -41.76 22.85
N ILE A 1221 3.00 -40.71 23.29
CA ILE A 1221 2.11 -40.78 24.46
C ILE A 1221 0.97 -41.79 24.22
N GLY A 1222 0.46 -41.85 22.99
CA GLY A 1222 -0.54 -42.83 22.57
C GLY A 1222 -0.03 -44.27 22.65
N LEU A 1223 1.24 -44.52 22.27
CA LEU A 1223 1.88 -45.83 22.33
C LEU A 1223 2.14 -46.29 23.77
N ILE A 1224 2.54 -45.37 24.66
CA ILE A 1224 2.67 -45.65 26.11
C ILE A 1224 1.29 -45.94 26.72
N GLY A 1225 0.31 -45.08 26.44
CA GLY A 1225 -1.06 -45.24 26.92
C GLY A 1225 -1.72 -46.55 26.49
N ALA A 1226 -1.46 -47.00 25.25
CA ALA A 1226 -1.94 -48.28 24.73
C ALA A 1226 -1.31 -49.50 25.42
N ALA A 1227 -0.11 -49.35 25.97
CA ALA A 1227 0.64 -50.40 26.67
C ALA A 1227 0.50 -50.37 28.20
N ARG A 1228 -0.39 -49.52 28.75
CA ARG A 1228 -0.58 -49.34 30.20
C ARG A 1228 -0.87 -50.65 30.94
N ASN A 1229 -0.23 -50.80 32.11
CA ASN A 1229 -0.25 -51.96 33.00
C ASN A 1229 0.38 -53.24 32.42
N GLN A 1230 1.19 -53.13 31.36
CA GLN A 1230 2.01 -54.24 30.89
C GLN A 1230 3.40 -54.19 31.55
N PRO A 1231 3.98 -55.35 31.89
CA PRO A 1231 5.37 -55.41 32.35
C PRO A 1231 6.32 -55.02 31.21
N ALA A 1232 7.25 -54.13 31.49
CA ALA A 1232 8.26 -53.67 30.54
C ALA A 1232 9.48 -54.59 30.54
N ALA A 1233 10.11 -54.77 29.37
CA ALA A 1233 11.44 -55.38 29.31
C ALA A 1233 12.51 -54.32 29.68
N PRO A 1234 13.67 -54.71 30.23
CA PRO A 1234 14.75 -53.76 30.52
C PRO A 1234 15.14 -52.98 29.25
N GLY A 1235 15.01 -51.64 29.29
CA GLY A 1235 15.28 -50.74 28.17
C GLY A 1235 14.12 -50.56 27.18
N ASP A 1236 12.88 -50.96 27.53
CA ASP A 1236 11.70 -50.64 26.73
C ASP A 1236 11.47 -49.12 26.74
N PRO A 1237 11.44 -48.44 25.59
CA PRO A 1237 11.34 -46.98 25.52
C PRO A 1237 10.02 -46.43 26.07
N ARG A 1238 9.02 -47.29 26.36
CA ARG A 1238 7.74 -46.92 26.95
C ARG A 1238 7.74 -46.91 28.49
N ASP A 1239 8.80 -47.39 29.13
CA ASP A 1239 9.02 -47.41 30.59
C ASP A 1239 10.10 -46.38 30.93
N ASN A 1240 9.71 -45.10 30.91
CA ASN A 1240 10.63 -43.97 30.99
C ASN A 1240 11.18 -43.75 32.41
N ASP A 1241 10.43 -44.16 33.44
CA ASP A 1241 10.91 -44.12 34.83
C ASP A 1241 11.61 -45.42 35.28
N GLY A 1242 11.52 -46.48 34.46
CA GLY A 1242 12.30 -47.70 34.61
C GLY A 1242 11.87 -48.57 35.78
N ASP A 1243 10.63 -48.41 36.25
CA ASP A 1243 10.09 -49.17 37.38
C ASP A 1243 9.67 -50.61 37.00
N GLY A 1244 9.72 -50.93 35.70
CA GLY A 1244 9.42 -52.23 35.13
C GLY A 1244 7.95 -52.43 34.75
N ILE A 1245 7.11 -51.40 34.86
CA ILE A 1245 5.67 -51.43 34.53
C ILE A 1245 5.30 -50.17 33.75
N ILE A 1246 4.83 -50.34 32.50
CA ILE A 1246 4.36 -49.22 31.68
C ILE A 1246 3.11 -48.61 32.32
N SER A 1247 3.22 -47.37 32.79
CA SER A 1247 2.21 -46.70 33.60
C SER A 1247 1.81 -45.34 33.02
N MET A 1248 0.85 -44.67 33.65
CA MET A 1248 0.52 -43.28 33.30
C MET A 1248 1.56 -42.28 33.82
N SER A 1249 2.48 -42.71 34.69
CA SER A 1249 3.62 -41.91 35.16
C SER A 1249 4.57 -41.67 33.99
N ASP A 1250 4.92 -42.74 33.27
CA ASP A 1250 5.79 -42.70 32.09
C ASP A 1250 5.26 -41.75 31.02
N ALA A 1251 3.97 -41.89 30.69
CA ALA A 1251 3.30 -41.02 29.73
C ALA A 1251 3.31 -39.54 30.16
N ARG A 1252 3.23 -39.24 31.47
CA ARG A 1252 3.28 -37.86 31.96
C ARG A 1252 4.69 -37.28 31.89
N GLN A 1253 5.70 -38.07 32.19
CA GLN A 1253 7.09 -37.62 32.08
C GLN A 1253 7.43 -37.32 30.62
N CYS A 1254 6.99 -38.19 29.69
CA CYS A 1254 7.17 -37.94 28.27
C CYS A 1254 6.35 -36.75 27.74
N LEU A 1255 5.17 -36.49 28.32
CA LEU A 1255 4.38 -35.31 27.96
C LEU A 1255 5.09 -33.99 28.28
N GLN A 1256 5.89 -33.96 29.35
CA GLN A 1256 6.69 -32.80 29.73
C GLN A 1256 7.92 -32.59 28.85
N MET A 1257 8.30 -33.61 28.07
CA MET A 1257 9.45 -33.57 27.15
C MET A 1257 9.00 -33.42 25.69
N CYS A 1258 7.75 -33.02 25.46
CA CYS A 1258 7.20 -32.87 24.12
C CYS A 1258 7.93 -31.78 23.33
N THR A 1259 8.34 -32.12 22.11
CA THR A 1259 9.13 -31.23 21.25
C THR A 1259 8.28 -30.43 20.26
N LEU A 1260 6.94 -30.56 20.31
CA LEU A 1260 5.98 -29.85 19.45
C LEU A 1260 4.93 -29.04 20.26
N PRO A 1261 4.42 -27.89 19.76
CA PRO A 1261 3.53 -26.99 20.51
C PRO A 1261 2.14 -27.54 20.92
N ARG A 1262 1.74 -28.76 20.53
CA ARG A 1262 0.34 -29.27 20.66
C ARG A 1262 0.18 -30.52 21.55
N CYS A 1263 0.91 -30.61 22.65
CA CYS A 1263 0.84 -31.79 23.52
C CYS A 1263 -0.27 -31.81 24.60
N ALA A 1264 -0.97 -30.72 24.92
CA ALA A 1264 -2.10 -30.79 25.88
C ALA A 1264 -3.39 -31.31 25.23
N PRO A 1265 -4.19 -32.19 25.88
CA PRO A 1265 -5.53 -32.53 25.38
C PRO A 1265 -6.46 -31.32 25.53
N GLN A 1266 -7.18 -30.94 24.46
CA GLN A 1266 -8.26 -29.96 24.54
C GLN A 1266 -9.28 -30.44 25.59
N ALA A 1267 -9.61 -29.58 26.56
CA ALA A 1267 -10.76 -29.80 27.42
C ALA A 1267 -12.04 -29.78 26.55
N PRO A 1268 -13.03 -30.64 26.82
CA PRO A 1268 -14.22 -30.79 25.99
C PRO A 1268 -15.13 -29.55 25.97
#